data_AF-A0A2L2X4L2-F1
#
_entry.id   AF-A0A2L2X4L2-F1
#
_cell.length_a   1.000
_cell.length_b   1.000
_cell.length_c   1.000
_cell.angle_alpha   90.00
_cell.angle_beta   90.00
_cell.angle_gamma   90.00
#
_symmetry.space_group_name_H-M   'P 1'
#
loop_
_entity.id
_entity.type
_entity.pdbx_description
1 polymer ?
#
loop_
_entity_poly.entity_id
_entity_poly.type
_entity_poly.pdbx_seq_one_letter_code
_entity_poly.pdbx_strand_id
1 'polypeptide(L)'
;MNEVDEKRGISHFIEHNLFNGSEGLAPGQFFKDVTKMGAQTNASTNYAQTDYYISSSFLDDKDLKKTVEMHADMILRPLFCEDMLEKEKGPVTSEISMVNDSIASLAVNEVVRNLYQIDSASDNLVAGSISTVNSITKEDVLEYWQRHYTPDNMYTVLVGDVNPDEAIGLIAKNFNQKPVARERTAEVLTPRTTPARVDFKSQVDNASSVVAAFSGPTAQSTRDKIALEALGLLLLGNNSSRLSSELHKINSYGGFDSERVGLRQEDPVALFFQIITPKGNQQKGIDTLYKVLEDVKVNPPTHDEMQVVKNSLNKYLAMCYESSEAICDTIGSSFLNQDFWSVSQYQNIINALTPADLSAVAQKYLDLNKVSLGVVHAQGTTDEDIAKSFKQSPYSLKAQNNLQTGCVKNISFTGTKPISVDSVKQMRLKDNNQVFLSNSSSDICYFNWKLTSHSSVPKNPAVPYVLTTILNHSTENSSDGEFAKRANLLGVDFGMDANGFAIVARADSLSNTSVEAVKMLQEAILSPNLTQAEFNAAKKKVYEHFASANKDASSGLVSELYPQYFADIPQILDGLKRLSLNDVKSHWAHLVNNASSNFVISAPFSKNDGLEASMLNAIALKSGEWKSPQMNLVNVHQPTREAQVFVDTEERNQAQVFKTYSFKMSGNIQDEVKFELMNTILGGSPASRLFSDLRENEKLAYRVASSIQSFGDTGIVTMYTLTTTDDKAQGDIKYDNLSKSLNGFERHAKKLQNELVTDEELESAKMILKQNIHSEFEMPYSKVELPAMSAEQPYGIKRIDEYYNMIDKIT
;
A
#
# COMPACT_ATOMS: atom_id res chain seq x y z
N MET A 1 -7.31 21.41 -14.12
CA MET A 1 -6.88 21.76 -12.74
C MET A 1 -7.30 23.20 -12.40
N ASN A 2 -7.00 23.72 -11.20
CA ASN A 2 -7.35 25.08 -10.72
C ASN A 2 -6.20 26.09 -10.81
N GLU A 3 -4.96 25.60 -10.83
CA GLU A 3 -3.74 26.41 -10.77
C GLU A 3 -3.42 27.06 -12.13
N VAL A 4 -2.78 28.24 -12.06
CA VAL A 4 -2.08 28.86 -13.21
C VAL A 4 -0.63 28.36 -13.22
N ASP A 5 -0.02 28.29 -14.40
CA ASP A 5 1.24 27.56 -14.56
C ASP A 5 2.42 28.22 -13.80
N GLU A 6 2.43 29.55 -13.72
CA GLU A 6 3.41 30.33 -12.97
C GLU A 6 3.35 30.10 -11.44
N LYS A 7 2.29 29.42 -10.96
CA LYS A 7 2.05 29.08 -9.56
C LYS A 7 1.73 27.60 -9.37
N ARG A 8 2.06 26.73 -10.34
CA ARG A 8 1.77 25.29 -10.24
C ARG A 8 2.53 24.66 -9.06
N GLY A 9 1.84 23.84 -8.27
CA GLY A 9 2.28 23.31 -6.97
C GLY A 9 1.82 24.12 -5.75
N ILE A 10 1.05 25.21 -5.92
CA ILE A 10 0.58 26.04 -4.80
C ILE A 10 -0.42 25.33 -3.89
N SER A 11 -1.22 24.38 -4.40
CA SER A 11 -2.15 23.57 -3.58
C SER A 11 -1.37 22.70 -2.59
N HIS A 12 -0.34 22.02 -3.08
CA HIS A 12 0.58 21.18 -2.32
C HIS A 12 1.39 22.01 -1.31
N PHE A 13 1.91 23.16 -1.74
CA PHE A 13 2.61 24.08 -0.85
C PHE A 13 1.71 24.67 0.25
N ILE A 14 0.41 24.90 -0.03
CA ILE A 14 -0.55 25.34 0.99
C ILE A 14 -0.89 24.21 1.97
N GLU A 15 -1.02 22.97 1.48
CA GLU A 15 -1.36 21.80 2.29
C GLU A 15 -0.36 21.57 3.43
N HIS A 16 0.94 21.51 3.12
CA HIS A 16 2.01 21.52 4.13
C HIS A 16 1.87 22.69 5.11
N ASN A 17 1.52 23.88 4.62
CA ASN A 17 1.51 25.10 5.41
C ASN A 17 0.26 25.32 6.27
N LEU A 18 -0.79 24.51 6.13
CA LEU A 18 -1.90 24.52 7.10
C LEU A 18 -1.45 23.92 8.45
N PHE A 19 -0.55 22.93 8.43
CA PHE A 19 0.06 22.37 9.65
C PHE A 19 1.02 23.34 10.35
N ASN A 20 1.53 24.37 9.65
CA ASN A 20 2.47 25.36 10.19
C ASN A 20 1.81 26.43 11.10
N GLY A 21 0.52 26.32 11.42
CA GLY A 21 -0.12 27.05 12.53
C GLY A 21 -1.33 27.91 12.13
N SER A 22 -2.25 28.09 13.08
CA SER A 22 -3.55 28.77 12.94
C SER A 22 -3.88 29.63 14.18
N GLU A 23 -4.94 30.44 14.14
CA GLU A 23 -5.30 31.39 15.23
C GLU A 23 -5.42 30.73 16.62
N GLY A 24 -5.79 29.45 16.69
CA GLY A 24 -5.88 28.64 17.91
C GLY A 24 -4.78 27.58 18.08
N LEU A 25 -3.83 27.45 17.14
CA LEU A 25 -2.73 26.47 17.18
C LEU A 25 -1.38 27.09 16.83
N ALA A 26 -0.44 27.08 17.79
CA ALA A 26 0.95 27.43 17.53
C ALA A 26 1.60 26.46 16.52
N PRO A 27 2.64 26.89 15.76
CA PRO A 27 3.38 26.02 14.84
C PRO A 27 3.86 24.73 15.52
N GLY A 28 3.62 23.58 14.88
CA GLY A 28 3.95 22.27 15.43
C GLY A 28 3.11 21.81 16.64
N GLN A 29 2.11 22.57 17.08
CA GLN A 29 1.19 22.13 18.15
C GLN A 29 0.17 21.10 17.64
N PHE A 30 -0.22 21.17 16.37
CA PHE A 30 -1.17 20.24 15.75
C PHE A 30 -0.73 18.78 15.92
N PHE A 31 0.48 18.42 15.46
CA PHE A 31 1.00 17.05 15.56
C PHE A 31 1.14 16.57 17.02
N LYS A 32 1.42 17.47 17.97
CA LYS A 32 1.50 17.16 19.40
C LYS A 32 0.12 16.86 19.99
N ASP A 33 -0.88 17.67 19.68
CA ASP A 33 -2.24 17.48 20.18
C ASP A 33 -2.90 16.23 19.56
N VAL A 34 -2.69 15.99 18.25
CA VAL A 34 -3.08 14.73 17.58
C VAL A 34 -2.42 13.51 18.24
N THR A 35 -1.11 13.57 18.47
CA THR A 35 -0.35 12.50 19.16
C THR A 35 -0.88 12.22 20.56
N LYS A 36 -1.20 13.25 21.36
CA LYS A 36 -1.73 13.10 22.73
C LYS A 36 -3.08 12.39 22.80
N MET A 37 -3.92 12.57 21.79
CA MET A 37 -5.22 11.88 21.69
C MET A 37 -5.08 10.43 21.20
N GLY A 38 -3.87 9.94 20.93
CA GLY A 38 -3.67 8.65 20.26
C GLY A 38 -4.25 8.66 18.85
N ALA A 39 -4.11 9.78 18.14
CA ALA A 39 -4.61 9.91 16.78
C ALA A 39 -3.47 9.91 15.76
N GLN A 40 -3.81 9.44 14.56
CA GLN A 40 -3.00 9.55 13.36
C GLN A 40 -3.60 10.64 12.47
N THR A 41 -2.78 11.20 11.58
CA THR A 41 -3.18 12.28 10.67
C THR A 41 -2.27 12.25 9.45
N ASN A 42 -2.83 12.57 8.29
CA ASN A 42 -2.10 12.88 7.09
C ASN A 42 -2.91 13.85 6.22
N ALA A 43 -2.31 14.34 5.14
CA ALA A 43 -2.98 15.01 4.05
C ALA A 43 -2.53 14.43 2.71
N SER A 44 -3.25 14.76 1.64
CA SER A 44 -2.78 14.55 0.28
C SER A 44 -3.26 15.67 -0.64
N THR A 45 -2.48 15.92 -1.69
CA THR A 45 -2.87 16.80 -2.81
C THR A 45 -2.81 16.00 -4.11
N ASN A 46 -3.84 16.13 -4.93
CA ASN A 46 -3.99 15.45 -6.22
C ASN A 46 -4.65 16.41 -7.24
N TYR A 47 -4.71 16.04 -8.53
CA TYR A 47 -5.09 16.92 -9.65
C TYR A 47 -6.39 17.73 -9.46
N ALA A 48 -7.36 17.23 -8.70
CA ALA A 48 -8.67 17.88 -8.48
C ALA A 48 -9.14 17.92 -7.02
N GLN A 49 -8.27 17.65 -6.05
CA GLN A 49 -8.58 17.70 -4.63
C GLN A 49 -7.34 17.89 -3.74
N THR A 50 -7.57 18.43 -2.56
CA THR A 50 -6.68 18.33 -1.41
C THR A 50 -7.52 17.84 -0.24
N ASP A 51 -7.03 16.85 0.49
CA ASP A 51 -7.71 16.21 1.62
C ASP A 51 -6.81 16.13 2.85
N TYR A 52 -7.46 16.06 4.02
CA TYR A 52 -6.84 16.07 5.34
C TYR A 52 -7.67 15.15 6.23
N TYR A 53 -7.03 14.30 7.03
CA TYR A 53 -7.74 13.46 8.00
C TYR A 53 -7.09 13.48 9.39
N ILE A 54 -7.90 13.15 10.39
CA ILE A 54 -7.46 12.76 11.73
C ILE A 54 -8.27 11.52 12.10
N SER A 55 -7.60 10.41 12.42
CA SER A 55 -8.21 9.11 12.70
C SER A 55 -7.70 8.54 14.03
N SER A 56 -8.59 7.90 14.80
CA SER A 56 -8.26 7.22 16.06
C SER A 56 -9.42 6.33 16.51
N SER A 57 -9.09 5.26 17.22
CA SER A 57 -10.03 4.35 17.88
C SER A 57 -10.29 4.72 19.35
N PHE A 58 -9.73 5.85 19.83
CA PHE A 58 -9.74 6.25 21.24
C PHE A 58 -10.33 7.64 21.54
N LEU A 59 -10.86 8.37 20.53
CA LEU A 59 -11.45 9.70 20.78
C LEU A 59 -12.65 9.60 21.74
N ASP A 60 -12.53 10.23 22.92
CA ASP A 60 -13.68 10.54 23.77
C ASP A 60 -14.44 11.78 23.24
N ASP A 61 -15.59 12.13 23.83
CA ASP A 61 -16.39 13.30 23.41
C ASP A 61 -15.58 14.62 23.39
N LYS A 62 -14.55 14.73 24.27
CA LYS A 62 -13.67 15.90 24.39
C LYS A 62 -12.61 15.90 23.29
N ASP A 63 -12.05 14.74 22.95
CA ASP A 63 -10.99 14.57 21.97
C ASP A 63 -11.55 14.53 20.54
N LEU A 64 -12.77 14.03 20.34
CA LEU A 64 -13.56 14.25 19.12
C LEU A 64 -13.87 15.74 18.93
N LYS A 65 -14.33 16.42 19.98
CA LYS A 65 -14.56 17.88 19.94
C LYS A 65 -13.27 18.63 19.61
N LYS A 66 -12.16 18.32 20.27
CA LYS A 66 -10.84 18.91 20.03
C LYS A 66 -10.35 18.63 18.61
N THR A 67 -10.58 17.43 18.09
CA THR A 67 -10.28 17.05 16.70
C THR A 67 -11.02 17.95 15.71
N VAL A 68 -12.33 18.10 15.82
CA VAL A 68 -13.11 18.98 14.92
C VAL A 68 -12.77 20.47 15.13
N GLU A 69 -12.49 20.90 16.37
CA GLU A 69 -12.04 22.26 16.66
C GLU A 69 -10.68 22.57 16.01
N MET A 70 -9.70 21.64 16.06
CA MET A 70 -8.40 21.79 15.39
C MET A 70 -8.50 21.73 13.87
N HIS A 71 -9.25 20.77 13.33
CA HIS A 71 -9.37 20.58 11.88
C HIS A 71 -10.01 21.82 11.22
N ALA A 72 -11.02 22.41 11.87
CA ALA A 72 -11.61 23.67 11.44
C ALA A 72 -10.66 24.87 11.59
N ASP A 73 -9.82 24.92 12.64
CA ASP A 73 -8.87 26.01 12.88
C ASP A 73 -7.73 26.04 11.85
N MET A 74 -7.13 24.86 11.62
CA MET A 74 -6.12 24.59 10.58
C MET A 74 -6.58 25.06 9.20
N ILE A 75 -7.81 24.71 8.80
CA ILE A 75 -8.34 24.97 7.47
C ILE A 75 -8.86 26.40 7.29
N LEU A 76 -9.54 26.96 8.31
CA LEU A 76 -10.30 28.20 8.17
C LEU A 76 -9.62 29.42 8.78
N ARG A 77 -8.55 29.25 9.57
CA ARG A 77 -7.80 30.33 10.25
C ARG A 77 -6.25 30.11 10.25
N PRO A 78 -5.60 29.63 9.17
CA PRO A 78 -4.14 29.50 9.11
C PRO A 78 -3.44 30.87 9.20
N LEU A 79 -2.28 30.91 9.87
CA LEU A 79 -1.51 32.15 10.07
C LEU A 79 -0.65 32.54 8.86
N PHE A 80 -0.21 31.54 8.08
CA PHE A 80 0.74 31.67 6.97
C PHE A 80 1.91 32.61 7.31
N CYS A 81 2.60 32.37 8.43
CA CYS A 81 3.76 33.16 8.85
C CYS A 81 4.85 33.14 7.78
N GLU A 82 5.37 34.31 7.42
CA GLU A 82 6.32 34.49 6.30
C GLU A 82 7.60 33.66 6.52
N ASP A 83 8.10 33.61 7.75
CA ASP A 83 9.26 32.81 8.13
C ASP A 83 8.99 31.30 8.14
N MET A 84 7.73 30.86 8.21
CA MET A 84 7.34 29.45 8.07
C MET A 84 7.15 29.07 6.60
N LEU A 85 6.54 29.93 5.79
CA LEU A 85 6.42 29.75 4.34
C LEU A 85 7.81 29.56 3.70
N GLU A 86 8.77 30.44 3.99
CA GLU A 86 10.13 30.34 3.42
C GLU A 86 10.91 29.12 3.95
N LYS A 87 10.63 28.62 5.16
CA LYS A 87 11.21 27.35 5.65
C LYS A 87 10.61 26.13 4.96
N GLU A 88 9.29 26.12 4.72
CA GLU A 88 8.59 24.96 4.15
C GLU A 88 8.94 24.71 2.68
N LYS A 89 9.45 25.72 1.97
CA LYS A 89 10.05 25.55 0.63
C LYS A 89 11.16 24.49 0.62
N GLY A 90 11.94 24.34 1.69
CA GLY A 90 12.99 23.32 1.79
C GLY A 90 12.44 21.88 1.69
N PRO A 91 11.56 21.45 2.62
CA PRO A 91 10.92 20.13 2.54
C PRO A 91 10.11 19.89 1.25
N VAL A 92 9.33 20.87 0.78
CA VAL A 92 8.52 20.71 -0.45
C VAL A 92 9.41 20.54 -1.69
N THR A 93 10.50 21.30 -1.83
CA THR A 93 11.43 21.14 -2.96
C THR A 93 12.27 19.86 -2.87
N SER A 94 12.54 19.38 -1.65
CA SER A 94 13.12 18.05 -1.42
C SER A 94 12.18 16.93 -1.90
N GLU A 95 10.87 17.05 -1.63
CA GLU A 95 9.85 16.12 -2.10
C GLU A 95 9.64 16.17 -3.63
N ILE A 96 9.61 17.36 -4.24
CA ILE A 96 9.57 17.49 -5.70
C ILE A 96 10.76 16.75 -6.34
N SER A 97 11.95 16.84 -5.73
CA SER A 97 13.12 16.07 -6.16
C SER A 97 12.93 14.56 -6.01
N MET A 98 12.35 14.10 -4.88
CA MET A 98 12.03 12.68 -4.63
C MET A 98 11.03 12.11 -5.65
N VAL A 99 10.00 12.89 -6.01
CA VAL A 99 8.97 12.48 -6.97
C VAL A 99 9.53 12.49 -8.40
N ASN A 100 10.38 13.47 -8.73
CA ASN A 100 10.97 13.60 -10.06
C ASN A 100 12.18 12.67 -10.30
N ASP A 101 12.81 12.13 -9.24
CA ASP A 101 13.75 10.99 -9.33
C ASP A 101 13.08 9.73 -9.94
N SER A 102 11.76 9.63 -9.87
CA SER A 102 10.99 8.57 -10.54
C SER A 102 10.64 8.97 -11.97
N ILE A 103 11.39 8.42 -12.94
CA ILE A 103 11.08 8.58 -14.37
C ILE A 103 9.69 8.04 -14.72
N ALA A 104 9.17 7.06 -13.97
CA ALA A 104 7.80 6.59 -14.09
C ALA A 104 6.77 7.66 -13.66
N SER A 105 7.04 8.43 -12.61
CA SER A 105 6.18 9.54 -12.17
C SER A 105 6.19 10.69 -13.18
N LEU A 106 7.35 11.00 -13.77
CA LEU A 106 7.44 11.95 -14.89
C LEU A 106 6.65 11.45 -16.12
N ALA A 107 6.68 10.15 -16.41
CA ALA A 107 5.90 9.56 -17.49
C ALA A 107 4.39 9.61 -17.24
N VAL A 108 3.91 9.40 -16.01
CA VAL A 108 2.49 9.60 -15.66
C VAL A 108 2.08 11.06 -15.86
N ASN A 109 2.86 12.01 -15.36
CA ASN A 109 2.61 13.45 -15.52
C ASN A 109 2.50 13.84 -17.00
N GLU A 110 3.48 13.43 -17.80
CA GLU A 110 3.48 13.75 -19.23
C GLU A 110 2.34 13.06 -19.98
N VAL A 111 1.97 11.83 -19.58
CA VAL A 111 0.78 11.14 -20.09
C VAL A 111 -0.51 11.90 -19.77
N VAL A 112 -0.64 12.48 -18.58
CA VAL A 112 -1.80 13.31 -18.22
C VAL A 112 -1.81 14.64 -18.98
N ARG A 113 -0.66 15.34 -19.08
CA ARG A 113 -0.53 16.57 -19.90
C ARG A 113 -1.08 16.34 -21.30
N ASN A 114 -0.56 15.28 -21.90
CA ASN A 114 -0.92 14.85 -23.24
C ASN A 114 -2.39 14.42 -23.37
N LEU A 115 -2.95 13.71 -22.38
CA LEU A 115 -4.33 13.19 -22.46
C LEU A 115 -5.39 14.31 -22.56
N TYR A 116 -5.17 15.42 -21.85
CA TYR A 116 -6.11 16.54 -21.80
C TYR A 116 -5.63 17.84 -22.45
N GLN A 117 -4.46 17.81 -23.10
CA GLN A 117 -3.84 18.94 -23.78
C GLN A 117 -3.59 20.13 -22.84
N ILE A 118 -3.09 19.81 -21.63
CA ILE A 118 -2.62 20.78 -20.64
C ILE A 118 -1.28 21.35 -21.12
N ASP A 119 -1.22 22.66 -21.28
CA ASP A 119 0.02 23.41 -21.54
C ASP A 119 0.63 23.81 -20.20
N SER A 120 1.88 23.38 -19.94
CA SER A 120 2.52 23.45 -18.62
C SER A 120 4.03 23.35 -18.75
N ALA A 121 4.74 24.41 -18.34
CA ALA A 121 6.20 24.44 -18.24
C ALA A 121 6.72 23.79 -16.93
N SER A 122 5.85 23.57 -15.93
CA SER A 122 6.24 22.91 -14.68
C SER A 122 6.44 21.40 -14.83
N ASP A 123 7.45 20.85 -14.14
CA ASP A 123 7.93 19.46 -14.19
C ASP A 123 6.87 18.44 -13.74
N ASN A 124 6.07 18.81 -12.73
CA ASN A 124 5.03 17.97 -12.13
C ASN A 124 3.72 18.76 -12.03
N LEU A 125 2.60 18.14 -12.44
CA LEU A 125 1.29 18.77 -12.52
C LEU A 125 0.61 19.02 -11.17
N VAL A 126 1.04 18.31 -10.12
CA VAL A 126 0.44 18.35 -8.78
C VAL A 126 1.41 18.96 -7.76
N ALA A 127 2.65 18.47 -7.73
CA ALA A 127 3.68 18.96 -6.81
C ALA A 127 4.34 20.26 -7.29
N GLY A 128 4.22 20.61 -8.58
CA GLY A 128 4.85 21.76 -9.20
C GLY A 128 6.34 21.58 -9.52
N SER A 129 7.06 22.70 -9.58
CA SER A 129 8.49 22.77 -9.84
C SER A 129 9.22 23.45 -8.68
N ILE A 130 10.51 23.14 -8.53
CA ILE A 130 11.38 23.85 -7.58
C ILE A 130 11.39 25.36 -7.87
N SER A 131 11.37 25.73 -9.14
CA SER A 131 11.29 27.12 -9.60
C SER A 131 9.95 27.80 -9.26
N THR A 132 8.81 27.14 -9.49
CA THR A 132 7.49 27.71 -9.17
C THR A 132 7.32 27.86 -7.66
N VAL A 133 7.59 26.81 -6.88
CA VAL A 133 7.48 26.82 -5.40
C VAL A 133 8.38 27.86 -4.76
N ASN A 134 9.65 27.99 -5.20
CA ASN A 134 10.54 29.04 -4.69
C ASN A 134 10.02 30.46 -5.00
N SER A 135 9.28 30.64 -6.09
CA SER A 135 8.65 31.91 -6.50
C SER A 135 7.27 32.21 -5.87
N ILE A 136 6.73 31.29 -5.05
CA ILE A 136 5.49 31.54 -4.31
C ILE A 136 5.76 32.55 -3.19
N THR A 137 4.91 33.58 -3.11
CA THR A 137 4.89 34.62 -2.08
C THR A 137 3.76 34.39 -1.07
N LYS A 138 3.79 35.10 0.05
CA LYS A 138 2.69 35.10 1.03
C LYS A 138 1.38 35.62 0.42
N GLU A 139 1.48 36.58 -0.48
CA GLU A 139 0.34 37.18 -1.19
C GLU A 139 -0.33 36.16 -2.13
N ASP A 140 0.46 35.37 -2.87
CA ASP A 140 -0.07 34.27 -3.70
C ASP A 140 -0.83 33.25 -2.84
N VAL A 141 -0.21 32.82 -1.72
CA VAL A 141 -0.79 31.87 -0.76
C VAL A 141 -2.12 32.39 -0.21
N LEU A 142 -2.17 33.66 0.21
CA LEU A 142 -3.37 34.27 0.76
C LEU A 142 -4.47 34.45 -0.28
N GLU A 143 -4.14 34.85 -1.52
CA GLU A 143 -5.14 34.97 -2.59
C GLU A 143 -5.72 33.60 -2.95
N TYR A 144 -4.86 32.59 -3.12
CA TYR A 144 -5.24 31.24 -3.49
C TYR A 144 -6.06 30.55 -2.39
N TRP A 145 -5.59 30.58 -1.14
CA TRP A 145 -6.32 30.05 0.01
C TRP A 145 -7.72 30.68 0.08
N GLN A 146 -7.83 32.01 0.06
CA GLN A 146 -9.14 32.66 0.10
C GLN A 146 -10.04 32.38 -1.12
N ARG A 147 -9.49 31.99 -2.29
CA ARG A 147 -10.25 31.65 -3.50
C ARG A 147 -10.81 30.22 -3.46
N HIS A 148 -10.03 29.27 -2.96
CA HIS A 148 -10.35 27.84 -3.03
C HIS A 148 -10.82 27.25 -1.69
N TYR A 149 -10.26 27.69 -0.56
CA TYR A 149 -10.60 27.19 0.77
C TYR A 149 -11.83 27.91 1.31
N THR A 150 -13.01 27.45 0.86
CA THR A 150 -14.31 28.11 1.08
C THR A 150 -15.42 27.07 1.28
N PRO A 151 -16.44 27.32 2.13
CA PRO A 151 -17.41 26.29 2.52
C PRO A 151 -18.24 25.67 1.39
N ASP A 152 -18.45 26.36 0.27
CA ASP A 152 -19.12 25.83 -0.93
C ASP A 152 -18.20 25.02 -1.87
N ASN A 153 -16.93 24.87 -1.49
CA ASN A 153 -15.91 24.08 -2.18
C ASN A 153 -15.25 23.05 -1.24
N MET A 154 -15.96 22.66 -0.17
CA MET A 154 -15.48 21.77 0.88
C MET A 154 -16.55 20.76 1.27
N TYR A 155 -16.11 19.56 1.68
CA TYR A 155 -16.94 18.56 2.33
C TYR A 155 -16.21 18.03 3.56
N THR A 156 -16.92 17.91 4.68
CA THR A 156 -16.41 17.26 5.89
C THR A 156 -17.19 15.98 6.10
N VAL A 157 -16.48 14.85 6.06
CA VAL A 157 -17.03 13.52 6.35
C VAL A 157 -16.51 13.08 7.71
N LEU A 158 -17.35 12.36 8.46
CA LEU A 158 -17.02 11.83 9.78
C LEU A 158 -17.69 10.46 9.89
N VAL A 159 -16.89 9.41 10.10
CA VAL A 159 -17.33 8.03 10.26
C VAL A 159 -16.80 7.51 11.60
N GLY A 160 -17.65 6.86 12.38
CA GLY A 160 -17.31 6.35 13.71
C GLY A 160 -18.56 6.03 14.55
N ASP A 161 -18.36 5.60 15.79
CA ASP A 161 -19.44 5.35 16.75
C ASP A 161 -19.86 6.67 17.43
N VAL A 162 -20.59 7.51 16.69
CA VAL A 162 -21.01 8.86 17.13
C VAL A 162 -22.50 9.09 16.91
N ASN A 163 -23.09 10.00 17.71
CA ASN A 163 -24.43 10.52 17.45
C ASN A 163 -24.39 11.51 16.25
N PRO A 164 -25.13 11.25 15.14
CA PRO A 164 -25.07 12.11 13.96
C PRO A 164 -25.52 13.56 14.19
N ASP A 165 -26.54 13.79 15.03
CA ASP A 165 -27.06 15.14 15.27
C ASP A 165 -26.06 15.98 16.08
N GLU A 166 -25.38 15.36 17.04
CA GLU A 166 -24.34 16.00 17.86
C GLU A 166 -23.06 16.24 17.03
N ALA A 167 -22.67 15.28 16.19
CA ALA A 167 -21.57 15.42 15.25
C ALA A 167 -21.80 16.54 14.23
N ILE A 168 -23.00 16.63 13.65
CA ILE A 168 -23.40 17.74 12.76
C ILE A 168 -23.39 19.07 13.50
N GLY A 169 -23.90 19.12 14.74
CA GLY A 169 -23.83 20.32 15.58
C GLY A 169 -22.41 20.78 15.89
N LEU A 170 -21.51 19.83 16.17
CA LEU A 170 -20.08 20.07 16.42
C LEU A 170 -19.35 20.58 15.16
N ILE A 171 -19.62 19.98 13.99
CA ILE A 171 -19.06 20.44 12.71
C ILE A 171 -19.58 21.84 12.39
N ALA A 172 -20.90 22.07 12.41
CA ALA A 172 -21.52 23.35 12.09
C ALA A 172 -21.11 24.51 13.04
N LYS A 173 -20.80 24.19 14.32
CA LYS A 173 -20.24 25.16 15.27
C LYS A 173 -18.87 25.68 14.84
N ASN A 174 -18.03 24.83 14.25
CA ASN A 174 -16.61 25.12 14.02
C ASN A 174 -16.32 25.48 12.55
N PHE A 175 -16.92 24.78 11.59
CA PHE A 175 -16.95 25.11 10.18
C PHE A 175 -18.04 26.16 9.89
N ASN A 176 -17.96 27.29 10.59
CA ASN A 176 -19.03 28.31 10.67
C ASN A 176 -18.85 29.50 9.70
N GLN A 177 -17.83 29.48 8.83
CA GLN A 177 -17.68 30.49 7.79
C GLN A 177 -18.90 30.49 6.85
N LYS A 178 -19.26 31.67 6.33
CA LYS A 178 -20.31 31.77 5.31
C LYS A 178 -19.71 31.47 3.93
N PRO A 179 -20.42 30.76 3.03
CA PRO A 179 -20.04 30.68 1.63
C PRO A 179 -19.81 32.07 1.04
N VAL A 180 -18.66 32.26 0.39
CA VAL A 180 -18.33 33.46 -0.37
C VAL A 180 -18.06 33.01 -1.79
N ALA A 181 -19.08 33.12 -2.65
CA ALA A 181 -18.96 32.81 -4.06
C ALA A 181 -17.88 33.71 -4.69
N ARG A 182 -16.73 33.11 -4.99
CA ARG A 182 -15.62 33.71 -5.75
C ARG A 182 -15.53 33.02 -7.10
N GLU A 183 -15.08 33.76 -8.11
CA GLU A 183 -14.71 33.13 -9.38
C GLU A 183 -13.48 32.24 -9.16
N ARG A 184 -13.68 30.93 -9.40
CA ARG A 184 -12.63 29.90 -9.33
C ARG A 184 -12.25 29.54 -10.76
N THR A 185 -10.96 29.66 -11.07
CA THR A 185 -10.40 29.19 -12.34
C THR A 185 -10.47 27.67 -12.41
N ALA A 186 -10.91 27.16 -13.56
CA ALA A 186 -10.84 25.75 -13.92
C ALA A 186 -10.32 25.65 -15.36
N GLU A 187 -9.10 25.15 -15.50
CA GLU A 187 -8.46 24.82 -16.77
C GLU A 187 -9.31 23.78 -17.54
N VAL A 188 -9.50 24.03 -18.84
CA VAL A 188 -10.42 23.24 -19.68
C VAL A 188 -9.73 21.97 -20.16
N LEU A 189 -9.90 20.88 -19.41
CA LEU A 189 -9.45 19.56 -19.85
C LEU A 189 -10.09 19.21 -21.20
N THR A 190 -9.26 19.02 -22.22
CA THR A 190 -9.72 18.77 -23.59
C THR A 190 -9.21 17.40 -24.05
N PRO A 191 -10.01 16.33 -23.92
CA PRO A 191 -9.63 14.99 -24.35
C PRO A 191 -9.14 14.96 -25.80
N ARG A 192 -7.92 14.49 -26.00
CA ARG A 192 -7.28 14.44 -27.32
C ARG A 192 -8.01 13.55 -28.34
N THR A 193 -7.88 13.91 -29.61
CA THR A 193 -8.56 13.25 -30.74
C THR A 193 -7.63 12.44 -31.66
N THR A 194 -6.33 12.39 -31.36
CA THR A 194 -5.30 11.59 -32.04
C THR A 194 -4.35 10.97 -31.00
N PRO A 195 -3.80 9.77 -31.21
CA PRO A 195 -2.93 9.15 -30.22
C PRO A 195 -1.62 9.91 -30.09
N ALA A 196 -1.00 9.88 -28.91
CA ALA A 196 0.39 10.31 -28.76
C ALA A 196 1.18 9.33 -27.90
N ARG A 197 2.50 9.38 -28.09
CA ARG A 197 3.48 8.61 -27.34
C ARG A 197 4.67 9.49 -26.97
N VAL A 198 5.16 9.30 -25.75
CA VAL A 198 6.45 9.79 -25.27
C VAL A 198 7.29 8.61 -24.77
N ASP A 199 8.59 8.63 -25.09
CA ASP A 199 9.55 7.58 -24.75
C ASP A 199 10.68 8.18 -23.91
N PHE A 200 10.79 7.73 -22.65
CA PHE A 200 11.81 8.11 -21.68
C PHE A 200 12.88 7.01 -21.58
N LYS A 201 14.11 7.37 -21.21
CA LYS A 201 15.19 6.41 -20.91
C LYS A 201 15.65 6.62 -19.47
N SER A 202 15.37 5.66 -18.60
CA SER A 202 15.95 5.66 -17.27
C SER A 202 17.46 5.40 -17.35
N GLN A 203 18.22 5.93 -16.40
CA GLN A 203 19.64 5.61 -16.22
C GLN A 203 19.86 4.51 -15.16
N VAL A 204 18.85 4.23 -14.32
CA VAL A 204 18.98 3.35 -13.14
C VAL A 204 18.07 2.12 -13.17
N ASP A 205 16.93 2.17 -13.85
CA ASP A 205 15.91 1.10 -13.76
C ASP A 205 16.27 -0.16 -14.57
N ASN A 206 16.24 -1.32 -13.91
CA ASN A 206 16.45 -2.61 -14.55
C ASN A 206 15.22 -3.11 -15.34
N ALA A 207 14.03 -2.60 -15.03
CA ALA A 207 12.77 -2.88 -15.73
C ALA A 207 12.33 -1.69 -16.60
N SER A 208 11.52 -1.96 -17.62
CA SER A 208 10.86 -0.93 -18.45
C SER A 208 9.39 -0.84 -18.05
N SER A 209 8.87 0.37 -17.77
CA SER A 209 7.45 0.59 -17.50
C SER A 209 6.71 1.22 -18.69
N VAL A 210 5.39 1.06 -18.71
CA VAL A 210 4.48 1.62 -19.71
C VAL A 210 3.26 2.15 -18.97
N VAL A 211 2.82 3.36 -19.32
CA VAL A 211 1.58 3.97 -18.83
C VAL A 211 0.73 4.32 -20.04
N ALA A 212 -0.37 3.60 -20.25
CA ALA A 212 -1.33 3.88 -21.30
C ALA A 212 -2.60 4.47 -20.68
N ALA A 213 -2.89 5.73 -20.96
CA ALA A 213 -4.05 6.43 -20.41
C ALA A 213 -5.11 6.77 -21.47
N PHE A 214 -6.37 6.78 -21.03
CA PHE A 214 -7.52 7.13 -21.85
C PHE A 214 -8.47 8.06 -21.08
N SER A 215 -9.22 8.89 -21.81
CA SER A 215 -10.26 9.73 -21.20
C SER A 215 -11.46 8.86 -20.87
N GLY A 216 -11.79 8.76 -19.58
CA GLY A 216 -12.87 7.97 -19.02
C GLY A 216 -14.21 8.72 -18.89
N PRO A 217 -15.12 8.22 -18.03
CA PRO A 217 -16.42 8.83 -17.76
C PRO A 217 -16.34 10.20 -17.10
N THR A 218 -17.37 11.01 -17.32
CA THR A 218 -17.67 12.16 -16.46
C THR A 218 -17.99 11.70 -15.05
N ALA A 219 -17.74 12.55 -14.05
CA ALA A 219 -17.87 12.23 -12.63
C ALA A 219 -19.21 11.57 -12.24
N GLN A 220 -20.31 11.92 -12.93
CA GLN A 220 -21.68 11.43 -12.68
C GLN A 220 -22.09 10.16 -13.46
N SER A 221 -21.23 9.60 -14.32
CA SER A 221 -21.61 8.41 -15.12
C SER A 221 -21.48 7.11 -14.29
N THR A 222 -22.40 6.91 -13.33
CA THR A 222 -22.33 5.89 -12.28
C THR A 222 -22.08 4.46 -12.80
N ARG A 223 -22.91 3.95 -13.74
CA ARG A 223 -22.75 2.59 -14.28
C ARG A 223 -21.49 2.45 -15.14
N ASP A 224 -21.06 3.51 -15.82
CA ASP A 224 -19.85 3.50 -16.65
C ASP A 224 -18.60 3.26 -15.79
N LYS A 225 -18.48 3.96 -14.64
CA LYS A 225 -17.37 3.76 -13.69
C LYS A 225 -17.33 2.33 -13.15
N ILE A 226 -18.47 1.80 -12.72
CA ILE A 226 -18.56 0.48 -12.07
C ILE A 226 -18.45 -0.66 -13.09
N ALA A 227 -18.88 -0.44 -14.34
CA ALA A 227 -18.63 -1.37 -15.44
C ALA A 227 -17.17 -1.31 -15.94
N LEU A 228 -16.48 -0.17 -15.80
CA LEU A 228 -15.03 -0.04 -16.03
C LEU A 228 -14.21 -0.72 -14.94
N GLU A 229 -14.60 -0.59 -13.67
CA GLU A 229 -14.01 -1.34 -12.55
C GLU A 229 -14.16 -2.86 -12.77
N ALA A 230 -15.36 -3.30 -13.16
CA ALA A 230 -15.63 -4.68 -13.58
C ALA A 230 -14.76 -5.13 -14.78
N LEU A 231 -14.48 -4.24 -15.73
CA LEU A 231 -13.56 -4.51 -16.83
C LEU A 231 -12.09 -4.54 -16.36
N GLY A 232 -11.69 -3.66 -15.45
CA GLY A 232 -10.37 -3.69 -14.81
C GLY A 232 -10.08 -5.04 -14.16
N LEU A 233 -11.07 -5.58 -13.43
CA LEU A 233 -11.01 -6.92 -12.84
C LEU A 233 -10.95 -8.04 -13.89
N LEU A 234 -11.76 -7.97 -14.95
CA LEU A 234 -11.70 -8.92 -16.08
C LEU A 234 -10.32 -8.95 -16.76
N LEU A 235 -9.68 -7.79 -16.87
CA LEU A 235 -8.40 -7.64 -17.58
C LEU A 235 -7.21 -7.97 -16.67
N LEU A 236 -7.17 -7.45 -15.45
CA LEU A 236 -5.98 -7.48 -14.58
C LEU A 236 -6.21 -8.02 -13.16
N GLY A 237 -7.46 -8.19 -12.71
CA GLY A 237 -7.79 -8.48 -11.30
C GLY A 237 -7.21 -9.75 -10.68
N ASN A 238 -6.77 -10.73 -11.46
CA ASN A 238 -6.05 -11.92 -10.97
C ASN A 238 -5.16 -12.55 -12.06
N ASN A 239 -4.43 -13.61 -11.70
CA ASN A 239 -3.49 -14.30 -12.60
C ASN A 239 -4.12 -14.94 -13.85
N SER A 240 -5.43 -15.20 -13.85
CA SER A 240 -6.20 -15.74 -14.98
C SER A 240 -6.91 -14.67 -15.82
N SER A 241 -6.98 -13.42 -15.36
CA SER A 241 -7.59 -12.29 -16.09
C SER A 241 -6.93 -12.09 -17.47
N ARG A 242 -7.68 -11.56 -18.45
CA ARG A 242 -7.30 -11.64 -19.88
C ARG A 242 -5.98 -10.97 -20.23
N LEU A 243 -5.65 -9.85 -19.58
CA LEU A 243 -4.40 -9.14 -19.79
C LEU A 243 -3.28 -9.70 -18.91
N SER A 244 -3.53 -9.97 -17.62
CA SER A 244 -2.55 -10.59 -16.71
C SER A 244 -1.99 -11.90 -17.27
N SER A 245 -2.87 -12.80 -17.73
CA SER A 245 -2.48 -14.11 -18.26
C SER A 245 -1.67 -14.03 -19.56
N GLU A 246 -1.80 -12.97 -20.35
CA GLU A 246 -0.94 -12.72 -21.52
C GLU A 246 0.36 -12.01 -21.14
N LEU A 247 0.34 -11.03 -20.23
CA LEU A 247 1.53 -10.33 -19.74
C LEU A 247 2.49 -11.29 -19.00
N HIS A 248 1.96 -12.24 -18.22
CA HIS A 248 2.77 -13.26 -17.56
C HIS A 248 3.57 -14.14 -18.55
N LYS A 249 3.10 -14.32 -19.80
CA LYS A 249 3.84 -15.05 -20.86
C LYS A 249 5.09 -14.32 -21.34
N ILE A 250 5.19 -13.01 -21.06
CA ILE A 250 6.38 -12.17 -21.30
C ILE A 250 7.01 -11.68 -19.97
N ASN A 251 6.74 -12.40 -18.87
CA ASN A 251 7.15 -12.10 -17.48
C ASN A 251 6.87 -10.65 -17.06
N SER A 252 5.75 -10.09 -17.50
CA SER A 252 5.33 -8.72 -17.23
C SER A 252 4.06 -8.71 -16.37
N TYR A 253 3.81 -7.60 -15.68
CA TYR A 253 2.67 -7.41 -14.79
C TYR A 253 1.97 -6.10 -15.13
N GLY A 254 0.73 -5.90 -14.70
CA GLY A 254 0.05 -4.63 -14.87
C GLY A 254 -1.07 -4.36 -13.87
N GLY A 255 -1.41 -3.09 -13.71
CA GLY A 255 -2.53 -2.57 -12.94
C GLY A 255 -3.46 -1.70 -13.79
N PHE A 256 -4.72 -1.59 -13.39
CA PHE A 256 -5.72 -0.69 -13.94
C PHE A 256 -6.21 0.26 -12.84
N ASP A 257 -6.39 1.53 -13.18
CA ASP A 257 -6.76 2.58 -12.22
C ASP A 257 -7.60 3.69 -12.88
N SER A 258 -8.29 4.51 -12.08
CA SER A 258 -9.05 5.67 -12.58
C SER A 258 -8.97 6.90 -11.66
N GLU A 259 -8.54 8.03 -12.22
CA GLU A 259 -8.15 9.24 -11.47
C GLU A 259 -8.99 10.46 -11.85
N ARG A 260 -9.33 11.31 -10.88
CA ARG A 260 -10.08 12.56 -11.09
C ARG A 260 -9.12 13.71 -11.38
N VAL A 261 -8.85 13.94 -12.67
CA VAL A 261 -8.00 15.06 -13.13
C VAL A 261 -8.74 16.41 -13.18
N GLY A 262 -10.08 16.38 -13.22
CA GLY A 262 -10.92 17.56 -13.43
C GLY A 262 -11.79 17.95 -12.24
N LEU A 263 -12.01 19.26 -12.12
CA LEU A 263 -12.76 19.87 -11.01
C LEU A 263 -14.28 19.85 -11.24
N ARG A 264 -14.70 19.86 -12.51
CA ARG A 264 -16.10 20.05 -12.93
C ARG A 264 -16.82 18.70 -13.05
N GLN A 265 -18.15 18.70 -13.09
CA GLN A 265 -18.94 17.47 -13.17
C GLN A 265 -18.84 16.80 -14.55
N GLU A 266 -18.74 17.65 -15.58
CA GLU A 266 -18.55 17.33 -16.99
C GLU A 266 -17.10 17.01 -17.36
N ASP A 267 -16.13 17.21 -16.44
CA ASP A 267 -14.76 16.74 -16.67
C ASP A 267 -14.72 15.20 -16.61
N PRO A 268 -14.00 14.55 -17.53
CA PRO A 268 -13.79 13.10 -17.49
C PRO A 268 -12.69 12.72 -16.49
N VAL A 269 -12.84 11.57 -15.83
CA VAL A 269 -11.74 10.89 -15.15
C VAL A 269 -10.71 10.39 -16.16
N ALA A 270 -9.45 10.25 -15.76
CA ALA A 270 -8.45 9.49 -16.52
C ALA A 270 -8.60 8.00 -16.19
N LEU A 271 -8.33 7.13 -17.15
CA LEU A 271 -8.20 5.69 -16.94
C LEU A 271 -6.78 5.28 -17.29
N PHE A 272 -6.08 4.59 -16.40
CA PHE A 272 -4.70 4.16 -16.61
C PHE A 272 -4.58 2.64 -16.72
N PHE A 273 -3.72 2.19 -17.63
CA PHE A 273 -3.10 0.87 -17.60
C PHE A 273 -1.61 1.07 -17.36
N GLN A 274 -1.13 0.67 -16.19
CA GLN A 274 0.29 0.65 -15.85
C GLN A 274 0.82 -0.76 -16.09
N ILE A 275 1.91 -0.92 -16.83
CA ILE A 275 2.50 -2.24 -17.17
C ILE A 275 4.00 -2.20 -16.91
N ILE A 276 4.51 -3.13 -16.11
CA ILE A 276 5.94 -3.30 -15.82
C ILE A 276 6.44 -4.51 -16.59
N THR A 277 7.54 -4.33 -17.34
CA THR A 277 8.10 -5.34 -18.25
C THR A 277 9.61 -5.51 -18.06
N PRO A 278 10.19 -6.70 -18.29
CA PRO A 278 11.63 -6.86 -18.39
C PRO A 278 12.22 -6.01 -19.53
N LYS A 279 13.47 -5.56 -19.41
CA LYS A 279 14.16 -4.78 -20.45
C LYS A 279 13.98 -5.38 -21.85
N GLY A 280 13.45 -4.58 -22.78
CA GLY A 280 13.19 -4.98 -24.17
C GLY A 280 11.83 -5.63 -24.43
N ASN A 281 11.00 -5.89 -23.41
CA ASN A 281 9.63 -6.38 -23.57
C ASN A 281 8.56 -5.27 -23.62
N GLN A 282 8.90 -4.00 -23.39
CA GLN A 282 7.90 -2.92 -23.28
C GLN A 282 6.94 -2.81 -24.48
N GLN A 283 7.45 -2.96 -25.72
CA GLN A 283 6.58 -2.95 -26.91
C GLN A 283 5.66 -4.18 -26.98
N LYS A 284 6.10 -5.34 -26.47
CA LYS A 284 5.24 -6.53 -26.36
C LYS A 284 4.16 -6.32 -25.31
N GLY A 285 4.45 -5.61 -24.22
CA GLY A 285 3.47 -5.19 -23.22
C GLY A 285 2.37 -4.31 -23.84
N ILE A 286 2.78 -3.31 -24.62
CA ILE A 286 1.87 -2.43 -25.40
C ILE A 286 1.04 -3.24 -26.40
N ASP A 287 1.69 -4.10 -27.21
CA ASP A 287 1.01 -4.92 -28.22
C ASP A 287 0.04 -5.93 -27.57
N THR A 288 0.36 -6.42 -26.36
CA THR A 288 -0.49 -7.33 -25.58
C THR A 288 -1.70 -6.59 -25.01
N LEU A 289 -1.50 -5.40 -24.42
CA LEU A 289 -2.59 -4.52 -24.01
C LEU A 289 -3.52 -4.24 -25.18
N TYR A 290 -2.98 -3.75 -26.30
CA TYR A 290 -3.75 -3.37 -27.48
C TYR A 290 -4.49 -4.57 -28.11
N LYS A 291 -3.87 -5.75 -28.15
CA LYS A 291 -4.54 -7.01 -28.54
C LYS A 291 -5.74 -7.32 -27.65
N VAL A 292 -5.57 -7.30 -26.33
CA VAL A 292 -6.63 -7.68 -25.38
C VAL A 292 -7.74 -6.62 -25.32
N LEU A 293 -7.41 -5.34 -25.49
CA LEU A 293 -8.38 -4.25 -25.57
C LEU A 293 -9.24 -4.33 -26.85
N GLU A 294 -8.68 -4.73 -27.99
CA GLU A 294 -9.48 -4.97 -29.20
C GLU A 294 -10.28 -6.28 -29.12
N ASP A 295 -9.77 -7.32 -28.47
CA ASP A 295 -10.50 -8.57 -28.21
C ASP A 295 -11.76 -8.34 -27.38
N VAL A 296 -11.64 -7.74 -26.19
CA VAL A 296 -12.75 -7.60 -25.25
C VAL A 296 -13.90 -6.71 -25.78
N LYS A 297 -13.61 -5.81 -26.74
CA LYS A 297 -14.63 -5.02 -27.46
C LYS A 297 -15.58 -5.86 -28.29
N VAL A 298 -15.13 -6.99 -28.82
CA VAL A 298 -15.89 -7.84 -29.77
C VAL A 298 -16.21 -9.23 -29.23
N ASN A 299 -15.44 -9.71 -28.26
CA ASN A 299 -15.62 -10.99 -27.58
C ASN A 299 -15.98 -10.74 -26.10
N PRO A 300 -17.28 -10.73 -25.74
CA PRO A 300 -17.70 -10.51 -24.37
C PRO A 300 -17.12 -11.52 -23.36
N PRO A 301 -17.11 -11.17 -22.06
CA PRO A 301 -16.89 -12.11 -20.97
C PRO A 301 -17.73 -13.39 -21.11
N THR A 302 -17.07 -14.53 -20.88
CA THR A 302 -17.74 -15.81 -20.64
C THR A 302 -18.53 -15.79 -19.33
N HIS A 303 -19.38 -16.80 -19.10
CA HIS A 303 -20.10 -16.93 -17.84
C HIS A 303 -19.15 -17.07 -16.65
N ASP A 304 -18.13 -17.93 -16.77
CA ASP A 304 -17.02 -18.07 -15.83
C ASP A 304 -16.39 -16.72 -15.48
N GLU A 305 -15.97 -15.95 -16.48
CA GLU A 305 -15.34 -14.63 -16.30
C GLU A 305 -16.26 -13.62 -15.60
N MET A 306 -17.55 -13.56 -15.98
CA MET A 306 -18.51 -12.71 -15.26
C MET A 306 -18.70 -13.16 -13.81
N GLN A 307 -18.65 -14.46 -13.52
CA GLN A 307 -18.81 -14.95 -12.15
C GLN A 307 -17.60 -14.57 -11.30
N VAL A 308 -16.37 -14.70 -11.84
CA VAL A 308 -15.14 -14.20 -11.18
C VAL A 308 -15.26 -12.71 -10.88
N VAL A 309 -15.58 -11.89 -11.90
CA VAL A 309 -15.69 -10.43 -11.76
C VAL A 309 -16.74 -10.04 -10.72
N LYS A 310 -17.92 -10.68 -10.71
CA LYS A 310 -18.96 -10.39 -9.71
C LYS A 310 -18.58 -10.88 -8.31
N ASN A 311 -17.85 -11.99 -8.18
CA ASN A 311 -17.31 -12.42 -6.88
C ASN A 311 -16.34 -11.38 -6.33
N SER A 312 -15.38 -10.90 -7.13
CA SER A 312 -14.42 -9.86 -6.74
C SER A 312 -15.10 -8.55 -6.34
N LEU A 313 -16.04 -8.03 -7.14
CA LEU A 313 -16.76 -6.79 -6.83
C LEU A 313 -17.60 -6.89 -5.55
N ASN A 314 -18.28 -8.03 -5.33
CA ASN A 314 -19.01 -8.27 -4.09
C ASN A 314 -18.07 -8.39 -2.88
N LYS A 315 -16.88 -8.97 -3.05
CA LYS A 315 -15.85 -9.06 -2.01
C LYS A 315 -15.30 -7.68 -1.64
N TYR A 316 -14.96 -6.85 -2.63
CA TYR A 316 -14.51 -5.48 -2.41
C TYR A 316 -15.57 -4.64 -1.70
N LEU A 317 -16.84 -4.73 -2.09
CA LEU A 317 -17.93 -4.07 -1.36
C LEU A 317 -17.99 -4.50 0.12
N ALA A 318 -17.80 -5.79 0.41
CA ALA A 318 -17.73 -6.28 1.79
C ALA A 318 -16.46 -5.81 2.53
N MET A 319 -15.31 -5.68 1.86
CA MET A 319 -14.07 -5.14 2.45
C MET A 319 -14.13 -3.64 2.73
N CYS A 320 -14.74 -2.83 1.85
CA CYS A 320 -15.01 -1.41 2.12
C CYS A 320 -15.84 -1.24 3.40
N TYR A 321 -16.68 -2.22 3.71
CA TYR A 321 -17.52 -2.28 4.90
C TYR A 321 -16.84 -2.88 6.15
N GLU A 322 -15.54 -3.18 6.08
CA GLU A 322 -14.70 -3.58 7.23
C GLU A 322 -13.84 -2.44 7.80
N SER A 323 -13.79 -1.28 7.13
CA SER A 323 -12.94 -0.14 7.47
C SER A 323 -13.72 1.18 7.51
N SER A 324 -13.60 1.91 8.62
CA SER A 324 -14.16 3.26 8.77
C SER A 324 -13.55 4.29 7.81
N GLU A 325 -12.25 4.15 7.51
CA GLU A 325 -11.49 4.94 6.53
C GLU A 325 -12.05 4.73 5.11
N ALA A 326 -12.18 3.47 4.66
CA ALA A 326 -12.71 3.16 3.34
C ALA A 326 -14.17 3.64 3.13
N ILE A 327 -14.99 3.64 4.19
CA ILE A 327 -16.33 4.25 4.18
C ILE A 327 -16.24 5.78 4.07
N CYS A 328 -15.31 6.40 4.80
CA CYS A 328 -15.08 7.86 4.75
C CYS A 328 -14.71 8.31 3.34
N ASP A 329 -13.74 7.64 2.72
CA ASP A 329 -13.25 7.94 1.36
C ASP A 329 -14.31 7.69 0.30
N THR A 330 -15.07 6.59 0.42
CA THR A 330 -16.19 6.26 -0.46
C THR A 330 -17.27 7.36 -0.42
N ILE A 331 -17.61 7.84 0.78
CA ILE A 331 -18.58 8.92 0.98
C ILE A 331 -18.01 10.25 0.46
N GLY A 332 -16.79 10.62 0.84
CA GLY A 332 -16.12 11.86 0.42
C GLY A 332 -15.97 11.96 -1.10
N SER A 333 -15.51 10.88 -1.73
CA SER A 333 -15.46 10.74 -3.19
C SER A 333 -16.84 10.90 -3.84
N SER A 334 -17.91 10.43 -3.21
CA SER A 334 -19.27 10.61 -3.73
C SER A 334 -19.76 12.06 -3.64
N PHE A 335 -19.37 12.82 -2.60
CA PHE A 335 -19.60 14.26 -2.49
C PHE A 335 -18.79 15.03 -3.55
N LEU A 336 -17.48 14.74 -3.69
CA LEU A 336 -16.59 15.39 -4.65
C LEU A 336 -17.02 15.18 -6.10
N ASN A 337 -17.47 13.97 -6.46
CA ASN A 337 -18.05 13.66 -7.77
C ASN A 337 -19.52 14.08 -7.93
N GLN A 338 -20.19 14.47 -6.84
CA GLN A 338 -21.65 14.69 -6.74
C GLN A 338 -22.46 13.50 -7.29
N ASP A 339 -22.01 12.28 -6.97
CA ASP A 339 -22.55 10.98 -7.40
C ASP A 339 -22.85 10.09 -6.19
N PHE A 340 -23.73 10.57 -5.30
CA PHE A 340 -24.31 9.77 -4.19
C PHE A 340 -25.06 8.50 -4.68
N TRP A 341 -25.42 8.52 -5.96
CA TRP A 341 -26.02 7.42 -6.70
C TRP A 341 -25.01 6.27 -6.88
N SER A 342 -23.69 6.50 -6.85
CA SER A 342 -22.67 5.42 -6.83
C SER A 342 -22.74 4.57 -5.57
N VAL A 343 -22.41 5.13 -4.40
CA VAL A 343 -22.37 4.47 -3.08
C VAL A 343 -23.66 3.69 -2.81
N SER A 344 -24.79 4.29 -3.18
CA SER A 344 -26.09 3.65 -3.03
C SER A 344 -26.39 2.61 -4.12
N GLN A 345 -26.13 2.88 -5.41
CA GLN A 345 -26.60 2.00 -6.49
C GLN A 345 -25.66 0.84 -6.84
N TYR A 346 -24.42 0.83 -6.34
CA TYR A 346 -23.32 -0.12 -6.61
C TYR A 346 -23.76 -1.60 -6.74
N GLN A 347 -24.29 -2.22 -5.68
CA GLN A 347 -24.57 -3.66 -5.66
C GLN A 347 -25.59 -4.12 -6.72
N ASN A 348 -26.60 -3.31 -7.06
CA ASN A 348 -27.54 -3.68 -8.12
C ASN A 348 -27.04 -3.34 -9.53
N ILE A 349 -25.99 -2.53 -9.68
CA ILE A 349 -25.21 -2.50 -10.93
C ILE A 349 -24.55 -3.85 -11.09
N ILE A 350 -23.76 -4.31 -10.12
CA ILE A 350 -23.07 -5.61 -10.16
C ILE A 350 -24.04 -6.73 -10.52
N ASN A 351 -25.21 -6.79 -9.86
CA ASN A 351 -26.25 -7.77 -10.17
C ASN A 351 -26.74 -7.64 -11.62
N ALA A 352 -27.00 -6.41 -12.10
CA ALA A 352 -27.49 -6.13 -13.45
C ALA A 352 -26.41 -6.03 -14.56
N LEU A 353 -25.11 -6.17 -14.26
CA LEU A 353 -24.06 -6.20 -15.28
C LEU A 353 -24.12 -7.49 -16.11
N THR A 354 -24.03 -7.33 -17.42
CA THR A 354 -23.96 -8.42 -18.40
C THR A 354 -22.57 -8.45 -19.07
N PRO A 355 -22.18 -9.55 -19.75
CA PRO A 355 -21.00 -9.54 -20.62
C PRO A 355 -21.00 -8.37 -21.63
N ALA A 356 -22.17 -8.04 -22.17
CA ALA A 356 -22.31 -6.99 -23.17
C ALA A 356 -22.02 -5.59 -22.60
N ASP A 357 -22.28 -5.35 -21.30
CA ASP A 357 -21.90 -4.07 -20.66
C ASP A 357 -20.39 -3.87 -20.65
N LEU A 358 -19.60 -4.90 -20.34
CA LEU A 358 -18.14 -4.80 -20.25
C LEU A 358 -17.49 -4.65 -21.64
N SER A 359 -17.96 -5.42 -22.64
CA SER A 359 -17.57 -5.14 -24.04
C SER A 359 -17.96 -3.73 -24.45
N ALA A 360 -19.13 -3.24 -24.01
CA ALA A 360 -19.56 -1.90 -24.30
C ALA A 360 -18.73 -0.82 -23.57
N VAL A 361 -18.04 -1.07 -22.44
CA VAL A 361 -17.17 -0.03 -21.83
C VAL A 361 -15.77 0.07 -22.41
N ALA A 362 -15.17 -1.06 -22.80
CA ALA A 362 -14.08 -1.03 -23.77
C ALA A 362 -14.55 -0.32 -25.05
N GLN A 363 -15.79 -0.65 -25.43
CA GLN A 363 -16.73 0.03 -26.31
C GLN A 363 -17.02 1.53 -26.03
N LYS A 364 -16.34 2.29 -25.14
CA LYS A 364 -16.34 3.80 -25.17
C LYS A 364 -15.00 4.40 -24.83
N TYR A 365 -14.31 3.87 -23.81
CA TYR A 365 -13.18 4.59 -23.23
C TYR A 365 -11.81 4.09 -23.67
N LEU A 366 -11.69 2.85 -24.13
CA LEU A 366 -10.37 2.22 -24.32
C LEU A 366 -9.89 2.32 -25.78
N ASP A 367 -9.50 3.53 -26.17
CA ASP A 367 -9.32 3.99 -27.54
C ASP A 367 -7.85 4.19 -27.97
N LEU A 368 -7.29 3.31 -28.80
CA LEU A 368 -5.89 3.38 -29.22
C LEU A 368 -5.59 4.48 -30.27
N ASN A 369 -6.60 5.29 -30.69
CA ASN A 369 -6.43 6.61 -31.34
C ASN A 369 -6.74 7.81 -30.41
N LYS A 370 -7.13 7.60 -29.15
CA LYS A 370 -7.18 8.67 -28.11
C LYS A 370 -6.13 8.47 -27.02
N VAL A 371 -5.48 7.30 -27.01
CA VAL A 371 -4.49 6.91 -26.01
C VAL A 371 -3.38 7.96 -25.85
N SER A 372 -3.05 8.22 -24.60
CA SER A 372 -1.83 8.90 -24.21
C SER A 372 -0.87 7.84 -23.65
N LEU A 373 0.28 7.65 -24.30
CA LEU A 373 1.19 6.55 -23.99
C LEU A 373 2.55 7.07 -23.51
N GLY A 374 2.93 6.72 -22.29
CA GLY A 374 4.27 6.94 -21.75
C GLY A 374 5.02 5.61 -21.68
N VAL A 375 6.28 5.60 -22.09
CA VAL A 375 7.14 4.40 -22.04
C VAL A 375 8.45 4.77 -21.37
N VAL A 376 8.77 4.15 -20.24
CA VAL A 376 10.09 4.25 -19.62
C VAL A 376 10.90 3.04 -20.01
N HIS A 377 11.98 3.27 -20.76
CA HIS A 377 12.93 2.23 -21.12
C HIS A 377 13.95 2.01 -20.00
N ALA A 378 14.17 0.74 -19.64
CA ALA A 378 15.23 0.30 -18.72
C ALA A 378 16.62 0.81 -19.15
N GLN A 379 17.53 0.93 -18.18
CA GLN A 379 18.87 1.49 -18.33
C GLN A 379 19.66 0.90 -19.51
N GLY A 380 20.34 1.76 -20.27
CA GLY A 380 21.12 1.36 -21.44
C GLY A 380 20.29 0.74 -22.58
N THR A 381 19.10 1.28 -22.87
CA THR A 381 18.31 0.96 -24.07
C THR A 381 18.56 2.01 -25.15
N THR A 382 18.85 1.58 -26.39
CA THR A 382 19.22 2.50 -27.48
C THR A 382 18.02 2.92 -28.34
N ASP A 383 18.16 4.03 -29.08
CA ASP A 383 17.18 4.45 -30.09
C ASP A 383 17.00 3.42 -31.22
N GLU A 384 18.03 2.62 -31.51
CA GLU A 384 17.92 1.51 -32.46
C GLU A 384 17.04 0.37 -31.92
N ASP A 385 17.16 0.02 -30.62
CA ASP A 385 16.28 -0.96 -29.98
C ASP A 385 14.82 -0.49 -29.99
N ILE A 386 14.60 0.79 -29.67
CA ILE A 386 13.28 1.44 -29.68
C ILE A 386 12.70 1.41 -31.10
N ALA A 387 13.42 1.94 -32.09
CA ALA A 387 13.00 1.97 -33.50
C ALA A 387 12.80 0.58 -34.12
N LYS A 388 13.56 -0.43 -33.67
CA LYS A 388 13.40 -1.84 -34.04
C LYS A 388 12.13 -2.44 -33.44
N SER A 389 11.82 -2.13 -32.19
CA SER A 389 10.59 -2.60 -31.54
C SER A 389 9.33 -2.02 -32.21
N PHE A 390 9.31 -0.72 -32.54
CA PHE A 390 8.22 -0.09 -33.29
C PHE A 390 7.93 -0.80 -34.62
N LYS A 391 8.98 -1.13 -35.40
CA LYS A 391 8.88 -1.81 -36.71
C LYS A 391 8.35 -3.25 -36.62
N GLN A 392 8.20 -3.80 -35.41
CA GLN A 392 7.69 -5.14 -35.14
C GLN A 392 6.26 -5.14 -34.56
N SER A 393 5.74 -3.97 -34.15
CA SER A 393 4.38 -3.83 -33.61
C SER A 393 3.31 -3.80 -34.72
N PRO A 394 2.25 -4.62 -34.62
CA PRO A 394 1.11 -4.58 -35.55
C PRO A 394 0.03 -3.55 -35.16
N TYR A 395 0.13 -2.88 -34.00
CA TYR A 395 -0.95 -2.06 -33.42
C TYR A 395 -0.73 -0.54 -33.47
N SER A 396 0.29 -0.06 -34.16
CA SER A 396 0.73 1.35 -34.17
C SER A 396 -0.22 2.36 -34.87
N LEU A 397 -1.53 2.06 -35.05
CA LEU A 397 -2.40 2.76 -36.02
C LEU A 397 -3.94 2.95 -35.74
N LYS A 398 -4.63 2.48 -34.66
CA LYS A 398 -6.15 2.51 -34.58
C LYS A 398 -6.90 2.50 -33.20
N ALA A 399 -7.96 3.33 -33.00
CA ALA A 399 -9.37 3.04 -32.45
C ALA A 399 -10.18 4.21 -31.75
N GLN A 400 -11.55 4.30 -31.88
CA GLN A 400 -12.54 5.24 -31.20
C GLN A 400 -14.04 4.73 -30.98
N ASN A 401 -14.81 4.99 -29.85
CA ASN A 401 -16.12 4.29 -29.46
C ASN A 401 -17.39 5.02 -28.74
N ASN A 402 -18.29 4.36 -27.90
CA ASN A 402 -19.83 4.44 -27.65
C ASN A 402 -20.65 5.25 -26.50
N LEU A 403 -21.49 4.94 -25.42
CA LEU A 403 -21.90 3.90 -24.36
C LEU A 403 -23.24 4.17 -23.48
N GLN A 404 -23.87 3.14 -22.80
CA GLN A 404 -24.62 2.95 -21.47
C GLN A 404 -25.84 3.82 -20.91
N THR A 405 -26.50 3.69 -19.70
CA THR A 405 -26.27 3.24 -18.25
C THR A 405 -27.54 2.66 -17.44
N GLY A 406 -27.51 2.39 -16.08
CA GLY A 406 -28.65 1.99 -15.14
C GLY A 406 -28.38 1.10 -13.84
N CYS A 407 -29.05 1.26 -12.64
CA CYS A 407 -28.56 0.81 -11.27
C CYS A 407 -29.63 0.63 -10.03
N VAL A 408 -29.29 0.17 -8.75
CA VAL A 408 -29.85 0.56 -7.33
C VAL A 408 -29.83 -0.37 -6.01
N LYS A 409 -29.14 -0.07 -4.84
CA LYS A 409 -29.26 -0.49 -3.34
C LYS A 409 -28.16 -1.40 -2.67
N ASN A 410 -27.85 -1.55 -1.32
CA ASN A 410 -27.88 -0.75 -0.01
C ASN A 410 -27.85 -1.63 1.35
N ILE A 411 -26.99 -1.39 2.40
CA ILE A 411 -27.03 -1.97 3.83
C ILE A 411 -26.28 -1.11 4.96
N SER A 412 -25.95 -1.58 6.21
CA SER A 412 -25.54 -0.78 7.45
C SER A 412 -24.50 -1.40 8.47
N PHE A 413 -24.06 -0.68 9.55
CA PHE A 413 -22.88 -0.96 10.45
C PHE A 413 -23.05 -1.13 11.99
N THR A 414 -21.94 -1.54 12.67
CA THR A 414 -21.69 -1.55 14.13
C THR A 414 -20.22 -1.22 14.46
N GLY A 415 -19.93 -0.43 15.50
CA GLY A 415 -18.57 0.02 15.89
C GLY A 415 -17.65 -1.03 16.58
N THR A 416 -16.37 -0.67 16.72
CA THR A 416 -15.29 -1.48 17.31
C THR A 416 -15.25 -1.45 18.84
N LYS A 417 -14.50 -2.37 19.45
CA LYS A 417 -14.33 -2.51 20.92
C LYS A 417 -12.89 -2.87 21.28
N PRO A 418 -12.42 -2.55 22.50
CA PRO A 418 -11.08 -2.92 22.97
C PRO A 418 -10.82 -4.43 22.92
N ILE A 419 -9.56 -4.76 22.73
CA ILE A 419 -9.07 -6.12 22.42
C ILE A 419 -9.16 -7.04 23.65
N SER A 420 -9.56 -8.28 23.40
CA SER A 420 -9.30 -9.43 24.29
C SER A 420 -9.30 -10.70 23.45
N VAL A 421 -8.22 -11.49 23.53
CA VAL A 421 -8.19 -12.81 22.87
C VAL A 421 -9.01 -13.88 23.60
N ASP A 422 -9.68 -13.55 24.72
CA ASP A 422 -10.66 -14.45 25.35
C ASP A 422 -11.91 -14.68 24.47
N SER A 423 -12.09 -13.83 23.44
CA SER A 423 -13.07 -14.03 22.36
C SER A 423 -12.64 -15.10 21.33
N VAL A 424 -11.37 -15.50 21.30
CA VAL A 424 -10.81 -16.47 20.35
C VAL A 424 -10.93 -17.90 20.89
N LYS A 425 -11.71 -18.73 20.21
CA LYS A 425 -11.91 -20.13 20.56
C LYS A 425 -10.69 -20.96 20.13
N GLN A 426 -9.77 -21.19 21.07
CA GLN A 426 -8.64 -22.11 20.89
C GLN A 426 -9.06 -23.58 21.07
N MET A 427 -8.57 -24.45 20.21
CA MET A 427 -8.66 -25.91 20.36
C MET A 427 -7.43 -26.62 19.79
N ARG A 428 -7.30 -27.92 20.08
CA ARG A 428 -6.27 -28.79 19.52
C ARG A 428 -6.93 -30.02 18.91
N LEU A 429 -6.61 -30.30 17.65
CA LEU A 429 -7.12 -31.46 16.91
C LEU A 429 -6.31 -32.72 17.23
N LYS A 430 -6.81 -33.88 16.79
CA LYS A 430 -6.21 -35.20 17.08
C LYS A 430 -4.81 -35.38 16.46
N ASP A 431 -4.52 -34.68 15.37
CA ASP A 431 -3.22 -34.63 14.71
C ASP A 431 -2.24 -33.65 15.40
N ASN A 432 -2.60 -33.09 16.56
CA ASN A 432 -1.85 -32.05 17.30
C ASN A 432 -1.84 -30.66 16.61
N ASN A 433 -2.64 -30.44 15.55
CA ASN A 433 -2.85 -29.12 14.95
C ASN A 433 -3.57 -28.19 15.95
N GLN A 434 -3.07 -26.97 16.12
CA GLN A 434 -3.74 -25.94 16.93
C GLN A 434 -4.67 -25.12 16.05
N VAL A 435 -5.93 -24.99 16.45
CA VAL A 435 -6.92 -24.22 15.70
C VAL A 435 -7.46 -23.10 16.57
N PHE A 436 -7.51 -21.90 16.00
CA PHE A 436 -7.93 -20.66 16.66
C PHE A 436 -9.04 -20.03 15.83
N LEU A 437 -10.25 -19.93 16.39
CA LEU A 437 -11.41 -19.42 15.67
C LEU A 437 -11.88 -18.09 16.29
N SER A 438 -11.99 -17.05 15.46
CA SER A 438 -12.55 -15.75 15.80
C SER A 438 -13.83 -15.49 15.00
N ASN A 439 -14.79 -14.79 15.59
CA ASN A 439 -16.08 -14.53 14.94
C ASN A 439 -16.12 -13.15 14.28
N SER A 440 -16.33 -13.11 12.97
CA SER A 440 -16.47 -11.88 12.18
C SER A 440 -17.92 -11.38 12.09
N SER A 441 -18.09 -10.06 11.96
CA SER A 441 -19.35 -9.41 11.58
C SER A 441 -19.50 -9.28 10.05
N SER A 442 -18.43 -9.44 9.29
CA SER A 442 -18.40 -9.47 7.82
C SER A 442 -18.77 -10.84 7.26
N ASP A 443 -19.18 -10.90 5.99
CA ASP A 443 -19.50 -12.15 5.30
C ASP A 443 -18.27 -12.85 4.68
N ILE A 444 -17.08 -12.25 4.81
CA ILE A 444 -15.77 -12.77 4.42
C ILE A 444 -15.20 -13.69 5.52
N CYS A 445 -14.54 -14.76 5.09
CA CYS A 445 -13.71 -15.65 5.90
C CYS A 445 -12.22 -15.43 5.57
N TYR A 446 -11.41 -15.15 6.58
CA TYR A 446 -9.95 -15.01 6.50
C TYR A 446 -9.24 -16.19 7.15
N PHE A 447 -8.12 -16.62 6.56
CA PHE A 447 -7.33 -17.78 6.99
C PHE A 447 -5.83 -17.47 7.03
N ASN A 448 -5.15 -17.91 8.09
CA ASN A 448 -3.69 -18.08 8.12
C ASN A 448 -3.39 -19.46 8.69
N TRP A 449 -2.69 -20.28 7.92
CA TRP A 449 -2.19 -21.57 8.35
C TRP A 449 -0.66 -21.58 8.31
N LYS A 450 -0.05 -21.65 9.49
CA LYS A 450 1.40 -21.55 9.69
C LYS A 450 1.96 -22.88 10.17
N LEU A 451 2.90 -23.41 9.40
CA LEU A 451 3.71 -24.58 9.70
C LEU A 451 5.14 -24.14 10.04
N THR A 452 5.63 -24.41 11.25
CA THR A 452 6.96 -23.96 11.70
C THR A 452 7.85 -25.13 12.15
N SER A 453 8.98 -25.34 11.46
CA SER A 453 10.10 -26.18 11.89
C SER A 453 11.21 -25.32 12.50
N HIS A 454 11.62 -25.63 13.72
CA HIS A 454 12.66 -24.88 14.44
C HIS A 454 14.10 -25.27 14.03
N SER A 455 14.31 -26.05 12.95
CA SER A 455 15.61 -26.67 12.66
C SER A 455 15.99 -26.81 11.17
N SER A 456 15.68 -25.81 10.34
CA SER A 456 16.26 -25.70 8.99
C SER A 456 16.65 -24.28 8.58
N VAL A 457 17.85 -24.15 8.00
CA VAL A 457 18.14 -23.16 6.95
C VAL A 457 18.69 -23.96 5.76
N PRO A 458 18.12 -23.82 4.55
CA PRO A 458 18.63 -24.56 3.40
C PRO A 458 20.00 -24.03 2.99
N LYS A 459 20.96 -24.93 2.72
CA LYS A 459 22.35 -24.60 2.29
C LYS A 459 22.46 -23.84 0.96
N ASN A 460 21.33 -23.60 0.31
CA ASN A 460 21.19 -22.82 -0.90
C ASN A 460 20.07 -21.80 -0.67
N PRO A 461 20.38 -20.48 -0.63
CA PRO A 461 19.40 -19.45 -0.27
C PRO A 461 18.28 -19.29 -1.31
N ALA A 462 18.43 -19.84 -2.51
CA ALA A 462 17.38 -19.83 -3.53
C ALA A 462 16.25 -20.85 -3.26
N VAL A 463 16.43 -21.80 -2.32
CA VAL A 463 15.45 -22.86 -2.03
C VAL A 463 14.07 -22.31 -1.61
N PRO A 464 13.94 -21.37 -0.65
CA PRO A 464 12.63 -20.95 -0.17
C PRO A 464 11.86 -20.20 -1.25
N TYR A 465 12.50 -19.27 -1.97
CA TYR A 465 11.88 -18.53 -3.08
C TYR A 465 11.35 -19.46 -4.18
N VAL A 466 12.11 -20.49 -4.57
CA VAL A 466 11.64 -21.47 -5.56
C VAL A 466 10.52 -22.36 -4.99
N LEU A 467 10.52 -22.67 -3.70
CA LEU A 467 9.40 -23.37 -3.06
C LEU A 467 8.13 -22.50 -3.03
N THR A 468 8.23 -21.25 -2.59
CA THR A 468 7.18 -20.21 -2.66
C THR A 468 6.57 -20.14 -4.06
N THR A 469 7.40 -20.07 -5.11
CA THR A 469 6.90 -20.02 -6.49
C THR A 469 6.28 -21.34 -6.99
N ILE A 470 6.53 -22.49 -6.36
CA ILE A 470 5.79 -23.72 -6.70
C ILE A 470 4.45 -23.77 -5.95
N LEU A 471 4.47 -23.46 -4.64
CA LEU A 471 3.29 -23.49 -3.75
C LEU A 471 2.15 -22.56 -4.20
N ASN A 472 2.46 -21.43 -4.84
CA ASN A 472 1.45 -20.49 -5.34
C ASN A 472 0.88 -20.84 -6.73
N HIS A 473 1.45 -21.84 -7.42
CA HIS A 473 1.16 -22.10 -8.83
C HIS A 473 0.44 -23.43 -9.05
N SER A 474 1.03 -24.58 -8.72
CA SER A 474 0.44 -25.87 -9.11
C SER A 474 0.60 -27.01 -8.10
N THR A 475 -0.36 -27.95 -8.13
CA THR A 475 -0.47 -29.10 -7.20
C THR A 475 -0.38 -30.42 -7.97
N GLU A 476 -0.21 -31.53 -7.27
CA GLU A 476 -0.27 -32.87 -7.86
C GLU A 476 -1.64 -33.17 -8.52
N ASN A 477 -2.69 -32.40 -8.18
CA ASN A 477 -4.06 -32.57 -8.65
C ASN A 477 -4.52 -31.49 -9.66
N SER A 478 -3.74 -30.44 -9.90
CA SER A 478 -4.14 -29.30 -10.75
C SER A 478 -2.92 -28.53 -11.29
N SER A 479 -2.88 -28.30 -12.60
CA SER A 479 -1.82 -27.50 -13.24
C SER A 479 -1.92 -26.00 -12.90
N ASP A 480 -0.88 -25.21 -13.23
CA ASP A 480 -0.74 -23.76 -12.93
C ASP A 480 -2.03 -22.98 -13.28
N GLY A 481 -2.60 -23.23 -14.47
CA GLY A 481 -3.84 -22.59 -14.89
C GLY A 481 -5.11 -23.13 -14.23
N GLU A 482 -5.15 -24.39 -13.80
CA GLU A 482 -6.34 -25.04 -13.24
C GLU A 482 -6.53 -24.69 -11.76
N PHE A 483 -5.45 -24.70 -10.97
CA PHE A 483 -5.50 -24.36 -9.55
C PHE A 483 -5.93 -22.89 -9.37
N ALA A 484 -5.29 -21.98 -10.09
CA ALA A 484 -5.65 -20.57 -10.10
C ALA A 484 -7.08 -20.33 -10.61
N LYS A 485 -7.49 -20.96 -11.73
CA LYS A 485 -8.87 -20.81 -12.24
C LYS A 485 -9.91 -21.28 -11.22
N ARG A 486 -9.67 -22.39 -10.51
CA ARG A 486 -10.57 -22.89 -9.46
C ARG A 486 -10.70 -21.89 -8.30
N ALA A 487 -9.59 -21.29 -7.86
CA ALA A 487 -9.60 -20.25 -6.82
C ALA A 487 -10.45 -19.04 -7.23
N ASN A 488 -10.17 -18.50 -8.43
CA ASN A 488 -10.89 -17.35 -9.00
C ASN A 488 -12.40 -17.61 -9.12
N LEU A 489 -12.81 -18.78 -9.63
CA LEU A 489 -14.23 -19.16 -9.74
C LEU A 489 -14.95 -19.26 -8.39
N LEU A 490 -14.23 -19.64 -7.34
CA LEU A 490 -14.73 -19.70 -5.97
C LEU A 490 -14.66 -18.34 -5.23
N GLY A 491 -14.08 -17.31 -5.84
CA GLY A 491 -13.80 -16.03 -5.16
C GLY A 491 -12.83 -16.20 -3.98
N VAL A 492 -11.85 -17.10 -4.13
CA VAL A 492 -10.80 -17.38 -3.15
C VAL A 492 -9.51 -16.75 -3.64
N ASP A 493 -8.99 -15.76 -2.92
CA ASP A 493 -7.63 -15.29 -3.09
C ASP A 493 -6.72 -16.00 -2.08
N PHE A 494 -5.48 -16.30 -2.46
CA PHE A 494 -4.53 -17.05 -1.63
C PHE A 494 -3.08 -16.62 -1.87
N GLY A 495 -2.23 -16.79 -0.85
CA GLY A 495 -0.80 -16.51 -0.91
C GLY A 495 0.01 -17.42 0.02
N MET A 496 0.99 -18.12 -0.53
CA MET A 496 1.87 -19.06 0.18
C MET A 496 3.28 -18.49 0.30
N ASP A 497 3.82 -18.37 1.51
CA ASP A 497 5.21 -17.98 1.77
C ASP A 497 6.00 -19.16 2.35
N ALA A 498 7.12 -19.53 1.73
CA ALA A 498 8.11 -20.42 2.32
C ALA A 498 9.39 -19.66 2.68
N ASN A 499 9.91 -19.87 3.89
CA ASN A 499 11.23 -19.39 4.32
C ASN A 499 12.10 -20.57 4.82
N GLY A 500 13.17 -20.30 5.57
CA GLY A 500 14.02 -21.36 6.14
C GLY A 500 13.29 -22.25 7.15
N PHE A 501 12.41 -21.67 7.96
CA PHE A 501 11.79 -22.30 9.12
C PHE A 501 10.31 -22.62 8.93
N ALA A 502 9.60 -21.90 8.06
CA ALA A 502 8.15 -22.00 7.97
C ALA A 502 7.60 -22.05 6.54
N ILE A 503 6.39 -22.61 6.45
CA ILE A 503 5.42 -22.32 5.38
C ILE A 503 4.27 -21.56 6.04
N VAL A 504 3.90 -20.40 5.50
CA VAL A 504 2.72 -19.62 5.90
C VAL A 504 1.78 -19.58 4.71
N ALA A 505 0.53 -19.98 4.91
CA ALA A 505 -0.49 -20.03 3.89
C ALA A 505 -1.66 -19.14 4.29
N ARG A 506 -1.89 -18.08 3.51
CA ARG A 506 -3.01 -17.16 3.68
C ARG A 506 -4.04 -17.40 2.59
N ALA A 507 -5.30 -17.20 2.94
CA ALA A 507 -6.38 -17.04 1.98
C ALA A 507 -7.51 -16.19 2.57
N ASP A 508 -8.34 -15.67 1.69
CA ASP A 508 -9.64 -15.10 2.05
C ASP A 508 -10.70 -15.48 1.01
N SER A 509 -11.97 -15.45 1.41
CA SER A 509 -13.09 -15.98 0.62
C SER A 509 -14.44 -15.52 1.16
N LEU A 510 -15.50 -15.63 0.36
CA LEU A 510 -16.86 -15.53 0.90
C LEU A 510 -17.21 -16.78 1.74
N SER A 511 -18.02 -16.59 2.78
CA SER A 511 -18.41 -17.65 3.72
C SER A 511 -19.00 -18.91 3.08
N ASN A 512 -19.62 -18.82 1.90
CA ASN A 512 -20.16 -19.95 1.14
C ASN A 512 -19.10 -20.79 0.39
N THR A 513 -17.93 -20.26 0.06
CA THR A 513 -16.82 -20.99 -0.60
C THR A 513 -15.65 -21.29 0.33
N SER A 514 -15.66 -20.71 1.52
CA SER A 514 -14.68 -20.84 2.61
C SER A 514 -14.21 -22.28 2.95
N VAL A 515 -15.08 -23.29 2.83
CA VAL A 515 -14.71 -24.71 3.06
C VAL A 515 -13.85 -25.27 1.92
N GLU A 516 -14.03 -24.79 0.69
CA GLU A 516 -13.14 -25.15 -0.43
C GLU A 516 -11.81 -24.38 -0.33
N ALA A 517 -11.81 -23.13 0.15
CA ALA A 517 -10.59 -22.37 0.42
C ALA A 517 -9.64 -23.13 1.36
N VAL A 518 -10.14 -23.66 2.48
CA VAL A 518 -9.36 -24.50 3.42
C VAL A 518 -8.77 -25.73 2.72
N LYS A 519 -9.54 -26.41 1.85
CA LYS A 519 -9.03 -27.56 1.08
C LYS A 519 -7.96 -27.16 0.06
N MET A 520 -8.09 -25.99 -0.56
CA MET A 520 -7.09 -25.49 -1.50
C MET A 520 -5.76 -25.16 -0.80
N LEU A 521 -5.79 -24.60 0.41
CA LEU A 521 -4.60 -24.44 1.26
C LEU A 521 -3.93 -25.79 1.57
N GLN A 522 -4.73 -26.80 1.92
CA GLN A 522 -4.24 -28.17 2.16
C GLN A 522 -3.64 -28.81 0.90
N GLU A 523 -4.29 -28.68 -0.25
CA GLU A 523 -3.81 -29.23 -1.52
C GLU A 523 -2.47 -28.61 -1.93
N ALA A 524 -2.34 -27.28 -1.81
CA ALA A 524 -1.11 -26.56 -2.13
C ALA A 524 0.07 -26.96 -1.24
N ILE A 525 -0.12 -27.05 0.09
CA ILE A 525 0.99 -27.34 1.02
C ILE A 525 1.31 -28.84 1.09
N LEU A 526 0.31 -29.72 1.04
CA LEU A 526 0.49 -31.16 1.27
C LEU A 526 0.73 -31.97 -0.02
N SER A 527 0.30 -31.45 -1.17
CA SER A 527 0.51 -32.04 -2.51
C SER A 527 0.99 -31.01 -3.55
N PRO A 528 2.13 -30.32 -3.35
CA PRO A 528 2.69 -29.41 -4.35
C PRO A 528 3.29 -30.17 -5.54
N ASN A 529 3.20 -29.58 -6.74
CA ASN A 529 3.72 -30.16 -7.98
C ASN A 529 5.25 -30.09 -8.10
N LEU A 530 5.96 -30.87 -7.29
CA LEU A 530 7.42 -30.89 -7.24
C LEU A 530 8.02 -31.70 -8.42
N THR A 531 7.72 -31.32 -9.64
CA THR A 531 8.28 -31.88 -10.88
C THR A 531 9.42 -31.03 -11.43
N GLN A 532 10.22 -31.60 -12.36
CA GLN A 532 11.33 -30.90 -12.99
C GLN A 532 10.87 -29.74 -13.90
N ALA A 533 9.65 -29.81 -14.44
CA ALA A 533 9.06 -28.75 -15.26
C ALA A 533 8.75 -27.51 -14.41
N GLU A 534 7.95 -27.68 -13.35
CA GLU A 534 7.61 -26.60 -12.43
C GLU A 534 8.84 -26.01 -11.76
N PHE A 535 9.80 -26.83 -11.32
CA PHE A 535 11.06 -26.34 -10.78
C PHE A 535 11.86 -25.48 -11.78
N ASN A 536 11.91 -25.87 -13.06
CA ASN A 536 12.58 -25.06 -14.08
C ASN A 536 11.84 -23.74 -14.32
N ALA A 537 10.50 -23.75 -14.34
CA ALA A 537 9.68 -22.56 -14.49
C ALA A 537 9.79 -21.61 -13.30
N ALA A 538 9.71 -22.13 -12.07
CA ALA A 538 9.90 -21.40 -10.83
C ALA A 538 11.31 -20.81 -10.72
N LYS A 539 12.36 -21.60 -10.98
CA LYS A 539 13.76 -21.13 -11.03
C LYS A 539 13.97 -20.00 -12.04
N LYS A 540 13.25 -20.00 -13.17
CA LYS A 540 13.22 -18.90 -14.14
C LYS A 540 12.48 -17.67 -13.59
N LYS A 541 11.24 -17.81 -13.11
CA LYS A 541 10.44 -16.72 -12.49
C LYS A 541 11.23 -16.00 -11.37
N VAL A 542 11.86 -16.77 -10.47
CA VAL A 542 12.67 -16.26 -9.35
C VAL A 542 13.95 -15.58 -9.84
N TYR A 543 14.63 -16.12 -10.86
CA TYR A 543 15.79 -15.45 -11.48
C TYR A 543 15.38 -14.09 -12.07
N GLU A 544 14.28 -14.05 -12.84
CA GLU A 544 13.83 -12.84 -13.53
C GLU A 544 13.38 -11.75 -12.54
N HIS A 545 12.69 -12.13 -11.45
CA HIS A 545 12.41 -11.21 -10.34
C HIS A 545 13.69 -10.59 -9.76
N PHE A 546 14.61 -11.41 -9.23
CA PHE A 546 15.83 -10.91 -8.58
C PHE A 546 16.83 -10.25 -9.53
N ALA A 547 16.81 -10.55 -10.83
CA ALA A 547 17.63 -9.89 -11.84
C ALA A 547 17.01 -8.60 -12.41
N SER A 548 15.75 -8.30 -12.10
CA SER A 548 15.06 -7.05 -12.48
C SER A 548 14.81 -6.10 -11.30
N ALA A 549 15.10 -6.53 -10.07
CA ALA A 549 15.08 -5.66 -8.90
C ALA A 549 16.08 -4.50 -9.05
N ASN A 550 15.66 -3.29 -8.67
CA ASN A 550 16.59 -2.19 -8.42
C ASN A 550 17.24 -2.38 -7.03
N LYS A 551 18.33 -1.67 -6.78
CA LYS A 551 18.99 -1.59 -5.47
C LYS A 551 18.56 -0.29 -4.76
N ASP A 552 18.81 -0.23 -3.45
CA ASP A 552 18.74 0.97 -2.62
C ASP A 552 19.83 0.91 -1.52
N ALA A 553 19.99 1.96 -0.71
CA ALA A 553 21.01 1.98 0.34
C ALA A 553 20.70 1.07 1.56
N SER A 554 19.53 0.43 1.60
CA SER A 554 19.19 -0.61 2.60
C SER A 554 19.51 -2.03 2.09
N SER A 555 19.68 -2.18 0.77
CA SER A 555 19.82 -3.46 0.07
C SER A 555 21.11 -4.18 0.43
N GLY A 556 20.98 -5.13 1.35
CA GLY A 556 22.08 -5.93 1.90
C GLY A 556 22.23 -5.80 3.41
N LEU A 557 21.62 -4.79 4.05
CA LEU A 557 21.72 -4.55 5.50
C LEU A 557 21.28 -5.78 6.32
N VAL A 558 20.15 -6.40 5.96
CA VAL A 558 19.61 -7.58 6.66
C VAL A 558 20.52 -8.80 6.48
N SER A 559 21.05 -9.04 5.29
CA SER A 559 22.00 -10.14 5.04
C SER A 559 23.36 -9.89 5.69
N GLU A 560 23.83 -8.65 5.76
CA GLU A 560 25.04 -8.31 6.51
C GLU A 560 24.87 -8.55 8.00
N LEU A 561 23.73 -8.17 8.59
CA LEU A 561 23.43 -8.42 10.01
C LEU A 561 23.26 -9.93 10.30
N TYR A 562 22.62 -10.67 9.39
CA TYR A 562 22.20 -12.07 9.59
C TYR A 562 22.67 -13.05 8.47
N PRO A 563 23.99 -13.15 8.16
CA PRO A 563 24.50 -13.83 6.96
C PRO A 563 24.37 -15.35 6.96
N GLN A 564 23.90 -15.94 8.06
CA GLN A 564 23.58 -17.37 8.16
C GLN A 564 22.11 -17.69 7.84
N TYR A 565 21.25 -16.65 7.69
CA TYR A 565 19.80 -16.77 7.62
C TYR A 565 19.19 -16.03 6.43
N PHE A 566 19.77 -14.87 6.06
CA PHE A 566 19.34 -14.05 4.94
C PHE A 566 20.51 -13.86 3.97
N ALA A 567 20.19 -13.84 2.68
CA ALA A 567 21.16 -13.74 1.60
C ALA A 567 20.89 -12.49 0.74
N ASP A 568 21.94 -11.88 0.21
CA ASP A 568 21.81 -10.79 -0.75
C ASP A 568 21.35 -11.29 -2.14
N ILE A 569 20.97 -10.35 -3.01
CA ILE A 569 20.53 -10.65 -4.37
C ILE A 569 21.59 -11.44 -5.17
N PRO A 570 22.88 -11.05 -5.23
CA PRO A 570 23.95 -11.87 -5.81
C PRO A 570 24.03 -13.32 -5.28
N GLN A 571 23.90 -13.54 -3.98
CA GLN A 571 23.93 -14.85 -3.34
C GLN A 571 22.71 -15.71 -3.70
N ILE A 572 21.53 -15.10 -3.82
CA ILE A 572 20.31 -15.78 -4.32
C ILE A 572 20.48 -16.14 -5.80
N LEU A 573 20.95 -15.20 -6.62
CA LEU A 573 21.19 -15.40 -8.06
C LEU A 573 22.29 -16.45 -8.34
N ASP A 574 23.31 -16.57 -7.49
CA ASP A 574 24.27 -17.68 -7.56
C ASP A 574 23.67 -19.00 -7.06
N GLY A 575 22.95 -18.95 -5.93
CA GLY A 575 22.20 -20.07 -5.38
C GLY A 575 21.32 -20.74 -6.43
N LEU A 576 20.58 -19.95 -7.22
CA LEU A 576 19.76 -20.44 -8.32
C LEU A 576 20.56 -21.28 -9.31
N LYS A 577 21.76 -20.85 -9.75
CA LYS A 577 22.59 -21.60 -10.73
C LYS A 577 22.81 -23.04 -10.26
N ARG A 578 23.22 -23.19 -9.00
CA ARG A 578 23.60 -24.45 -8.34
C ARG A 578 22.46 -25.16 -7.59
N LEU A 579 21.22 -24.69 -7.71
CA LEU A 579 20.02 -25.29 -7.11
C LEU A 579 19.55 -26.51 -7.91
N SER A 580 19.15 -27.57 -7.19
CA SER A 580 18.48 -28.76 -7.72
C SER A 580 17.04 -28.91 -7.19
N LEU A 581 16.22 -29.69 -7.90
CA LEU A 581 14.88 -30.08 -7.45
C LEU A 581 14.91 -30.86 -6.11
N ASN A 582 15.99 -31.61 -5.86
CA ASN A 582 16.14 -32.39 -4.64
C ASN A 582 16.35 -31.51 -3.40
N ASP A 583 16.97 -30.34 -3.55
CA ASP A 583 17.10 -29.36 -2.44
C ASP A 583 15.71 -28.86 -2.02
N VAL A 584 14.87 -28.48 -3.00
CA VAL A 584 13.50 -27.99 -2.79
C VAL A 584 12.61 -29.09 -2.19
N LYS A 585 12.68 -30.32 -2.73
CA LYS A 585 11.96 -31.48 -2.17
C LYS A 585 12.37 -31.79 -0.73
N SER A 586 13.66 -31.77 -0.44
CA SER A 586 14.18 -32.05 0.91
C SER A 586 13.76 -30.97 1.90
N HIS A 587 13.72 -29.70 1.48
CA HIS A 587 13.28 -28.58 2.30
C HIS A 587 11.79 -28.65 2.62
N TRP A 588 10.94 -28.78 1.60
CA TRP A 588 9.49 -28.97 1.77
C TRP A 588 9.17 -30.17 2.67
N ALA A 589 9.77 -31.32 2.38
CA ALA A 589 9.56 -32.53 3.17
C ALA A 589 10.09 -32.39 4.61
N HIS A 590 11.18 -31.64 4.84
CA HIS A 590 11.64 -31.34 6.18
C HIS A 590 10.60 -30.49 6.94
N LEU A 591 10.10 -29.41 6.33
CA LEU A 591 9.09 -28.54 6.96
C LEU A 591 7.82 -29.34 7.31
N VAL A 592 7.16 -29.99 6.34
CA VAL A 592 5.86 -30.66 6.55
C VAL A 592 5.92 -31.84 7.55
N ASN A 593 7.08 -32.47 7.74
CA ASN A 593 7.27 -33.59 8.67
C ASN A 593 7.81 -33.20 10.06
N ASN A 594 8.41 -32.03 10.22
CA ASN A 594 8.99 -31.56 11.49
C ASN A 594 8.29 -30.32 12.08
N ALA A 595 7.32 -29.74 11.37
CA ALA A 595 6.61 -28.56 11.83
C ALA A 595 5.61 -28.82 12.96
N SER A 596 5.45 -27.83 13.83
CA SER A 596 4.19 -27.52 14.50
C SER A 596 3.21 -26.86 13.54
N SER A 597 1.91 -26.98 13.79
CA SER A 597 0.86 -26.44 12.92
C SER A 597 -0.12 -25.59 13.73
N ASN A 598 -0.39 -24.39 13.24
CA ASN A 598 -1.34 -23.44 13.82
C ASN A 598 -2.22 -22.88 12.70
N PHE A 599 -3.52 -23.07 12.79
CA PHE A 599 -4.51 -22.62 11.82
C PHE A 599 -5.42 -21.59 12.50
N VAL A 600 -5.33 -20.34 12.08
CA VAL A 600 -6.15 -19.23 12.59
C VAL A 600 -7.20 -18.87 11.53
N ILE A 601 -8.43 -18.64 11.99
CA ILE A 601 -9.58 -18.33 11.12
C ILE A 601 -10.42 -17.23 11.75
N SER A 602 -10.79 -16.22 10.96
CA SER A 602 -11.82 -15.23 11.29
C SER A 602 -12.97 -15.38 10.31
N ALA A 603 -14.17 -15.69 10.79
CA ALA A 603 -15.32 -16.00 9.93
C ALA A 603 -16.66 -15.70 10.63
N PRO A 604 -17.75 -15.45 9.90
CA PRO A 604 -19.10 -15.23 10.45
C PRO A 604 -19.78 -16.51 10.95
N PHE A 605 -19.15 -17.20 11.91
CA PHE A 605 -19.69 -18.41 12.53
C PHE A 605 -21.06 -18.17 13.18
N SER A 606 -21.28 -17.00 13.78
CA SER A 606 -22.55 -16.61 14.41
C SER A 606 -23.67 -16.27 13.43
N LYS A 607 -23.38 -16.10 12.14
CA LYS A 607 -24.40 -15.91 11.08
C LYS A 607 -24.69 -17.21 10.30
N ASN A 608 -23.81 -18.20 10.36
CA ASN A 608 -23.80 -19.35 9.46
C ASN A 608 -23.76 -20.68 10.24
N ASP A 609 -24.95 -21.22 10.52
CA ASP A 609 -25.12 -22.50 11.21
C ASP A 609 -24.32 -23.63 10.53
N GLY A 610 -23.53 -24.35 11.32
CA GLY A 610 -22.72 -25.48 10.85
C GLY A 610 -21.42 -25.11 10.12
N LEU A 611 -21.13 -23.82 9.88
CA LEU A 611 -19.89 -23.38 9.24
C LEU A 611 -18.64 -23.82 10.03
N GLU A 612 -18.67 -23.65 11.36
CA GLU A 612 -17.58 -24.02 12.27
C GLU A 612 -17.22 -25.51 12.14
N ALA A 613 -18.23 -26.38 12.23
CA ALA A 613 -18.04 -27.83 12.11
C ALA A 613 -17.54 -28.23 10.71
N SER A 614 -18.01 -27.55 9.66
CA SER A 614 -17.62 -27.82 8.28
C SER A 614 -16.14 -27.46 8.03
N MET A 615 -15.69 -26.31 8.55
CA MET A 615 -14.28 -25.93 8.53
C MET A 615 -13.41 -26.90 9.34
N LEU A 616 -13.79 -27.22 10.58
CA LEU A 616 -13.02 -28.14 11.43
C LEU A 616 -12.87 -29.53 10.82
N ASN A 617 -13.92 -30.04 10.15
CA ASN A 617 -13.87 -31.30 9.41
C ASN A 617 -12.92 -31.23 8.19
N ALA A 618 -12.82 -30.08 7.51
CA ALA A 618 -11.84 -29.89 6.44
C ALA A 618 -10.40 -29.83 6.99
N ILE A 619 -10.15 -29.04 8.05
CA ILE A 619 -8.81 -28.89 8.65
C ILE A 619 -8.24 -30.25 9.12
N ALA A 620 -9.10 -31.15 9.62
CA ALA A 620 -8.71 -32.44 10.19
C ALA A 620 -8.29 -33.54 9.19
N LEU A 621 -8.06 -33.22 7.91
CA LEU A 621 -7.82 -34.22 6.86
C LEU A 621 -6.39 -34.83 6.79
N LYS A 622 -5.41 -34.35 7.57
CA LYS A 622 -4.06 -34.95 7.59
C LYS A 622 -4.01 -36.24 8.42
N SER A 623 -3.40 -37.28 7.87
CA SER A 623 -3.30 -38.63 8.47
C SER A 623 -2.09 -38.87 9.39
N GLY A 624 -1.44 -37.82 9.91
CA GLY A 624 -0.24 -37.96 10.75
C GLY A 624 0.10 -36.72 11.59
N GLU A 625 0.68 -36.96 12.77
CA GLU A 625 0.84 -35.98 13.86
C GLU A 625 1.87 -34.86 13.59
N TRP A 626 1.45 -33.61 13.84
CA TRP A 626 2.30 -32.42 13.91
C TRP A 626 3.14 -32.41 15.20
N LYS A 627 4.28 -31.72 15.17
CA LYS A 627 5.11 -31.54 16.37
C LYS A 627 4.46 -30.52 17.32
N SER A 628 4.79 -30.61 18.60
CA SER A 628 4.47 -29.55 19.55
C SER A 628 5.32 -28.31 19.24
N PRO A 629 4.76 -27.09 19.28
CA PRO A 629 5.51 -25.87 19.01
C PRO A 629 6.56 -25.60 20.09
N GLN A 630 7.63 -24.91 19.73
CA GLN A 630 8.65 -24.46 20.67
C GLN A 630 8.52 -22.96 20.90
N MET A 631 8.11 -22.58 22.11
CA MET A 631 7.75 -21.20 22.48
C MET A 631 8.98 -20.30 22.79
N ASN A 632 10.11 -20.56 22.14
CA ASN A 632 11.41 -19.95 22.45
C ASN A 632 11.95 -19.18 21.24
N LEU A 633 12.57 -18.03 21.48
CA LEU A 633 13.29 -17.30 20.43
C LEU A 633 14.47 -18.12 19.91
N VAL A 634 14.71 -18.06 18.59
CA VAL A 634 15.89 -18.65 17.96
C VAL A 634 17.12 -17.85 18.39
N ASN A 635 18.10 -18.49 19.01
CA ASN A 635 19.34 -17.84 19.44
C ASN A 635 20.25 -17.61 18.22
N VAL A 636 20.31 -16.35 17.77
CA VAL A 636 21.07 -15.90 16.58
C VAL A 636 22.04 -14.77 16.91
N HIS A 637 21.86 -14.10 18.05
CA HIS A 637 22.61 -12.90 18.43
C HIS A 637 24.12 -13.12 18.50
N GLN A 638 24.85 -12.32 17.72
CA GLN A 638 26.31 -12.23 17.76
C GLN A 638 26.72 -10.95 18.50
N PRO A 639 27.72 -11.00 19.39
CA PRO A 639 28.25 -9.81 20.06
C PRO A 639 28.71 -8.71 19.11
N THR A 640 28.77 -7.48 19.62
CA THR A 640 28.99 -6.23 18.91
C THR A 640 30.11 -6.30 17.86
N ARG A 641 29.77 -5.95 16.60
CA ARG A 641 30.75 -5.71 15.54
C ARG A 641 31.36 -4.32 15.68
N GLU A 642 32.53 -4.09 15.07
CA GLU A 642 33.02 -2.73 14.85
C GLU A 642 32.05 -1.95 13.94
N ALA A 643 32.01 -0.62 14.09
CA ALA A 643 31.12 0.23 13.31
C ALA A 643 31.53 0.22 11.82
N GLN A 644 30.69 -0.36 10.97
CA GLN A 644 30.88 -0.45 9.53
C GLN A 644 30.10 0.66 8.83
N VAL A 645 30.72 1.31 7.85
CA VAL A 645 30.08 2.29 6.97
C VAL A 645 30.04 1.70 5.57
N PHE A 646 28.84 1.40 5.09
CA PHE A 646 28.60 1.03 3.71
C PHE A 646 28.27 2.30 2.93
N VAL A 647 28.95 2.52 1.81
CA VAL A 647 28.65 3.60 0.87
C VAL A 647 28.30 2.95 -0.45
N ASP A 648 27.14 3.34 -0.98
CA ASP A 648 26.67 2.95 -2.30
C ASP A 648 26.44 4.22 -3.13
N THR A 649 26.64 4.13 -4.44
CA THR A 649 26.57 5.30 -5.33
C THR A 649 25.62 5.03 -6.48
N GLU A 650 24.41 5.61 -6.39
CA GLU A 650 23.43 5.63 -7.47
C GLU A 650 23.23 7.08 -7.96
N GLU A 651 22.88 7.25 -9.23
CA GLU A 651 22.59 8.57 -9.81
C GLU A 651 21.15 9.00 -9.46
N ARG A 652 20.98 9.58 -8.27
CA ARG A 652 19.72 10.12 -7.73
C ARG A 652 19.92 11.54 -7.19
N ASN A 653 18.86 12.32 -7.05
CA ASN A 653 18.92 13.69 -6.50
C ASN A 653 18.92 13.73 -4.96
N GLN A 654 18.58 12.63 -4.29
CA GLN A 654 18.62 12.50 -2.83
C GLN A 654 19.64 11.47 -2.31
N ALA A 655 20.25 11.77 -1.16
CA ALA A 655 20.93 10.78 -0.33
C ALA A 655 19.93 10.05 0.58
N GLN A 656 20.00 8.72 0.53
CA GLN A 656 19.38 7.84 1.52
C GLN A 656 20.38 7.60 2.65
N VAL A 657 20.01 7.92 3.89
CA VAL A 657 20.91 7.80 5.05
C VAL A 657 20.30 6.85 6.07
N PHE A 658 20.98 5.74 6.35
CA PHE A 658 20.57 4.74 7.35
C PHE A 658 21.61 4.64 8.47
N LYS A 659 21.17 4.56 9.73
CA LYS A 659 22.03 4.30 10.90
C LYS A 659 21.37 3.27 11.81
N THR A 660 21.96 2.08 11.83
CA THR A 660 21.40 0.90 12.51
C THR A 660 22.26 0.47 13.69
N TYR A 661 21.61 0.17 14.82
CA TYR A 661 22.19 -0.49 15.98
C TYR A 661 21.56 -1.88 16.15
N SER A 662 22.35 -2.90 16.49
CA SER A 662 21.84 -4.22 16.89
C SER A 662 21.98 -4.45 18.39
N PHE A 663 21.05 -5.19 18.96
CA PHE A 663 21.00 -5.51 20.40
C PHE A 663 20.43 -6.91 20.64
N LYS A 664 20.72 -7.48 21.82
CA LYS A 664 20.14 -8.76 22.23
C LYS A 664 18.78 -8.52 22.88
N MET A 665 17.76 -9.24 22.43
CA MET A 665 16.44 -9.24 23.05
C MET A 665 16.40 -10.24 24.21
N SER A 666 15.65 -9.90 25.26
CA SER A 666 15.44 -10.78 26.42
C SER A 666 14.30 -11.77 26.23
N GLY A 667 13.43 -11.58 25.24
CA GLY A 667 12.15 -12.30 25.10
C GLY A 667 11.11 -11.95 26.16
N ASN A 668 11.37 -10.90 26.94
CA ASN A 668 10.48 -10.37 27.96
C ASN A 668 9.65 -9.23 27.38
N ILE A 669 8.32 -9.38 27.40
CA ILE A 669 7.37 -8.36 26.94
C ILE A 669 7.64 -6.99 27.58
N GLN A 670 8.08 -6.93 28.85
CA GLN A 670 8.39 -5.65 29.51
C GLN A 670 9.55 -4.90 28.83
N ASP A 671 10.54 -5.60 28.27
CA ASP A 671 11.67 -4.96 27.59
C ASP A 671 11.32 -4.64 26.14
N GLU A 672 10.57 -5.54 25.47
CA GLU A 672 10.04 -5.33 24.11
C GLU A 672 9.16 -4.08 24.03
N VAL A 673 8.25 -3.89 25.01
CA VAL A 673 7.41 -2.69 25.10
C VAL A 673 8.24 -1.42 25.36
N LYS A 674 9.29 -1.47 26.21
CA LYS A 674 10.21 -0.33 26.39
C LYS A 674 10.90 0.04 25.08
N PHE A 675 11.33 -0.94 24.30
CA PHE A 675 11.99 -0.72 23.01
C PHE A 675 11.03 -0.05 22.00
N GLU A 676 9.78 -0.50 21.88
CA GLU A 676 8.84 0.16 20.96
C GLU A 676 8.39 1.54 21.47
N LEU A 677 8.18 1.74 22.76
CA LEU A 677 7.92 3.08 23.31
C LEU A 677 9.10 4.04 23.01
N MET A 678 10.34 3.57 23.21
CA MET A 678 11.54 4.31 22.84
C MET A 678 11.59 4.61 21.32
N ASN A 679 11.16 3.68 20.47
CA ASN A 679 11.06 3.88 19.02
C ASN A 679 10.02 4.95 18.66
N THR A 680 8.81 4.89 19.22
CA THR A 680 7.74 5.89 19.03
C THR A 680 8.18 7.30 19.44
N ILE A 681 8.96 7.41 20.53
CA ILE A 681 9.56 8.66 21.01
C ILE A 681 10.72 9.11 20.10
N LEU A 682 11.56 8.19 19.63
CA LEU A 682 12.74 8.51 18.81
C LEU A 682 12.34 9.01 17.42
N GLY A 683 11.57 8.23 16.67
CA GLY A 683 11.30 8.46 15.25
C GLY A 683 10.08 7.72 14.68
N GLY A 684 9.33 6.99 15.50
CA GLY A 684 8.16 6.21 15.08
C GLY A 684 6.83 6.97 15.08
N SER A 685 6.84 8.31 15.10
CA SER A 685 5.62 9.15 15.09
C SER A 685 5.89 10.59 14.61
N PRO A 686 4.87 11.34 14.13
CA PRO A 686 5.04 12.75 13.74
C PRO A 686 5.40 13.73 14.88
N ALA A 687 5.14 13.38 16.14
CA ALA A 687 5.61 14.17 17.29
C ALA A 687 6.94 13.65 17.89
N SER A 688 7.57 12.65 17.27
CA SER A 688 8.84 12.08 17.73
C SER A 688 9.99 13.09 17.75
N ARG A 689 11.05 12.78 18.50
CA ARG A 689 12.25 13.61 18.63
C ARG A 689 12.94 13.86 17.29
N LEU A 690 13.05 12.86 16.42
CA LEU A 690 13.67 13.00 15.09
C LEU A 690 12.81 13.80 14.12
N PHE A 691 11.49 13.59 14.11
CA PHE A 691 10.59 14.38 13.25
C PHE A 691 10.56 15.84 13.70
N SER A 692 10.31 16.08 14.99
CA SER A 692 10.27 17.42 15.59
C SER A 692 11.57 18.20 15.33
N ASP A 693 12.74 17.54 15.39
CA ASP A 693 14.03 18.22 15.28
C ASP A 693 14.55 18.31 13.84
N LEU A 694 14.54 17.22 13.06
CA LEU A 694 15.18 17.18 11.73
C LEU A 694 14.23 17.51 10.58
N ARG A 695 12.93 17.22 10.72
CA ARG A 695 11.88 17.65 9.77
C ARG A 695 11.31 19.01 10.16
N GLU A 696 10.96 19.25 11.43
CA GLU A 696 10.23 20.48 11.81
C GLU A 696 11.08 21.65 12.31
N ASN A 697 12.16 21.44 13.06
CA ASN A 697 13.05 22.54 13.47
C ASN A 697 14.11 22.86 12.40
N GLU A 698 14.87 21.85 11.96
CA GLU A 698 15.98 22.03 10.99
C GLU A 698 15.55 21.94 9.51
N LYS A 699 14.34 21.42 9.20
CA LYS A 699 13.74 21.34 7.84
C LYS A 699 14.69 20.72 6.78
N LEU A 700 15.47 19.69 7.16
CA LEU A 700 16.56 19.09 6.37
C LEU A 700 16.13 18.10 5.28
N ALA A 701 14.93 17.56 5.43
CA ALA A 701 14.45 16.36 4.75
C ALA A 701 12.93 16.41 4.71
N TYR A 702 12.32 15.80 3.70
CA TYR A 702 10.89 15.57 3.69
C TYR A 702 10.50 14.47 4.71
N ARG A 703 11.28 13.36 4.71
CA ARG A 703 11.00 12.16 5.50
C ARG A 703 12.19 11.79 6.38
N VAL A 704 11.96 11.73 7.69
CA VAL A 704 12.87 11.22 8.71
C VAL A 704 12.08 10.38 9.72
N ALA A 705 12.61 9.22 10.12
CA ALA A 705 11.95 8.32 11.06
C ALA A 705 12.92 7.31 11.70
N SER A 706 12.39 6.48 12.61
CA SER A 706 13.05 5.26 13.08
C SER A 706 12.11 4.06 13.01
N SER A 707 12.70 2.87 12.98
CA SER A 707 12.00 1.60 13.09
C SER A 707 12.77 0.61 13.96
N ILE A 708 12.04 -0.31 14.58
CA ILE A 708 12.59 -1.52 15.18
C ILE A 708 12.15 -2.73 14.37
N GLN A 709 13.06 -3.69 14.24
CA GLN A 709 12.80 -5.00 13.65
C GLN A 709 13.51 -6.07 14.49
N SER A 710 13.05 -7.31 14.43
CA SER A 710 13.66 -8.42 15.17
C SER A 710 13.76 -9.69 14.34
N PHE A 711 14.79 -10.47 14.61
CA PHE A 711 14.94 -11.83 14.13
C PHE A 711 15.59 -12.69 15.21
N GLY A 712 14.92 -13.77 15.61
CA GLY A 712 15.34 -14.58 16.75
C GLY A 712 15.42 -13.76 18.03
N ASP A 713 16.54 -13.84 18.74
CA ASP A 713 16.86 -13.05 19.93
C ASP A 713 17.69 -11.78 19.62
N THR A 714 17.69 -11.30 18.38
CA THR A 714 18.33 -10.04 17.99
C THR A 714 17.28 -9.02 17.55
N GLY A 715 17.33 -7.85 18.17
CA GLY A 715 16.63 -6.66 17.72
C GLY A 715 17.58 -5.73 16.97
N ILE A 716 17.04 -4.94 16.06
CA ILE A 716 17.74 -3.83 15.41
C ILE A 716 16.90 -2.56 15.51
N VAL A 717 17.55 -1.43 15.78
CA VAL A 717 16.95 -0.09 15.70
C VAL A 717 17.59 0.63 14.52
N THR A 718 16.81 1.07 13.55
CA THR A 718 17.30 1.80 12.37
C THR A 718 16.68 3.19 12.35
N MET A 719 17.51 4.23 12.43
CA MET A 719 17.12 5.60 12.07
C MET A 719 17.40 5.81 10.58
N TYR A 720 16.50 6.49 9.88
CA TYR A 720 16.69 6.81 8.47
C TYR A 720 16.13 8.17 8.05
N THR A 721 16.70 8.75 7.00
CA THR A 721 16.22 9.98 6.38
C THR A 721 16.46 10.01 4.87
N LEU A 722 15.62 10.75 4.16
CA LEU A 722 15.75 11.07 2.74
C LEU A 722 16.04 12.58 2.61
N THR A 723 17.28 12.94 2.29
CA THR A 723 17.77 14.33 2.30
C THR A 723 18.42 14.70 0.98
N THR A 724 18.39 15.99 0.62
CA THR A 724 18.94 16.48 -0.65
C THR A 724 20.46 16.36 -0.69
N THR A 725 20.98 16.03 -1.88
CA THR A 725 22.40 16.11 -2.23
C THR A 725 22.70 17.32 -3.13
N ASP A 726 23.97 17.58 -3.41
CA ASP A 726 24.44 18.73 -4.21
C ASP A 726 23.73 18.83 -5.58
N ASP A 727 22.81 19.77 -5.75
CA ASP A 727 22.22 20.10 -7.04
C ASP A 727 23.21 20.92 -7.90
N LYS A 728 23.86 20.22 -8.82
CA LYS A 728 24.84 20.77 -9.78
C LYS A 728 24.22 21.68 -10.84
N ALA A 729 22.90 21.64 -11.05
CA ALA A 729 22.19 22.54 -11.98
C ALA A 729 21.89 23.89 -11.32
N GLN A 730 21.62 23.92 -10.02
CA GLN A 730 21.39 25.16 -9.25
C GLN A 730 22.66 25.73 -8.58
N GLY A 731 23.74 24.95 -8.51
CA GLY A 731 25.06 25.41 -8.05
C GLY A 731 25.24 25.43 -6.52
N ASP A 732 24.41 24.68 -5.81
CA ASP A 732 24.40 24.62 -4.34
C ASP A 732 25.32 23.49 -3.83
N ILE A 733 26.10 23.74 -2.76
CA ILE A 733 27.15 22.81 -2.27
C ILE A 733 26.90 22.50 -0.79
N LYS A 734 26.28 21.35 -0.48
CA LYS A 734 25.71 21.04 0.85
C LYS A 734 25.87 19.58 1.30
N TYR A 735 27.12 19.10 1.33
CA TYR A 735 27.57 18.00 2.22
C TYR A 735 27.14 18.18 3.71
N ASP A 736 26.78 19.41 4.08
CA ASP A 736 26.21 19.82 5.35
C ASP A 736 24.92 19.05 5.72
N ASN A 737 23.99 18.79 4.78
CA ASN A 737 22.71 18.14 5.09
C ASN A 737 22.87 16.68 5.55
N LEU A 738 23.76 15.92 4.87
CA LEU A 738 24.18 14.58 5.29
C LEU A 738 24.83 14.61 6.68
N SER A 739 25.72 15.58 6.90
CA SER A 739 26.47 15.75 8.16
C SER A 739 25.51 16.08 9.33
N LYS A 740 24.57 17.01 9.13
CA LYS A 740 23.52 17.36 10.09
C LYS A 740 22.62 16.17 10.40
N SER A 741 22.19 15.42 9.39
CA SER A 741 21.37 14.21 9.56
C SER A 741 22.04 13.18 10.47
N LEU A 742 23.32 12.85 10.17
CA LEU A 742 24.10 11.91 10.98
C LEU A 742 24.38 12.44 12.40
N ASN A 743 24.64 13.74 12.55
CA ASN A 743 24.81 14.39 13.84
C ASN A 743 23.51 14.43 14.65
N GLY A 744 22.36 14.60 14.00
CA GLY A 744 21.03 14.54 14.60
C GLY A 744 20.68 13.15 15.13
N PHE A 745 20.96 12.11 14.33
CA PHE A 745 20.85 10.71 14.78
C PHE A 745 21.72 10.43 16.01
N GLU A 746 22.96 10.92 16.04
CA GLU A 746 23.81 10.78 17.23
C GLU A 746 23.34 11.61 18.43
N ARG A 747 22.84 12.83 18.18
CA ARG A 747 22.30 13.73 19.20
C ARG A 747 21.15 13.05 19.93
N HIS A 748 20.16 12.52 19.21
CA HIS A 748 19.00 11.87 19.82
C HIS A 748 19.29 10.49 20.41
N ALA A 749 20.16 9.69 19.80
CA ALA A 749 20.64 8.45 20.40
C ALA A 749 21.38 8.70 21.73
N LYS A 750 22.24 9.74 21.80
CA LYS A 750 22.92 10.15 23.04
C LYS A 750 21.95 10.71 24.06
N LYS A 751 20.91 11.46 23.65
CA LYS A 751 19.84 11.91 24.56
C LYS A 751 19.12 10.74 25.22
N LEU A 752 18.65 9.75 24.45
CA LEU A 752 17.96 8.57 25.01
C LEU A 752 18.85 7.71 25.94
N GLN A 753 20.17 7.85 25.87
CA GLN A 753 21.13 7.18 26.75
C GLN A 753 21.48 7.96 28.04
N ASN A 754 21.23 9.28 28.10
CA ASN A 754 21.76 10.17 29.15
C ASN A 754 20.70 11.13 29.75
N GLU A 755 19.56 11.31 29.10
CA GLU A 755 18.42 12.11 29.54
C GLU A 755 17.22 11.20 29.81
N LEU A 756 16.38 11.54 30.78
CA LEU A 756 15.10 10.84 30.97
C LEU A 756 14.13 11.17 29.84
N VAL A 757 13.21 10.24 29.57
CA VAL A 757 11.97 10.53 28.85
C VAL A 757 11.06 11.35 29.77
N THR A 758 10.33 12.32 29.23
CA THR A 758 9.33 13.08 30.00
C THR A 758 8.00 12.32 30.09
N ASP A 759 7.25 12.53 31.17
CA ASP A 759 5.90 11.94 31.36
C ASP A 759 4.99 12.19 30.13
N GLU A 760 5.08 13.39 29.53
CA GLU A 760 4.32 13.79 28.34
C GLU A 760 4.71 12.96 27.09
N GLU A 761 6.00 12.71 26.86
CA GLU A 761 6.49 11.83 25.79
C GLU A 761 6.08 10.38 26.03
N LEU A 762 6.19 9.89 27.27
CA LEU A 762 5.88 8.50 27.62
C LEU A 762 4.39 8.20 27.44
N GLU A 763 3.49 9.00 28.03
CA GLU A 763 2.05 8.77 27.91
C GLU A 763 1.56 8.95 26.47
N SER A 764 2.13 9.89 25.71
CA SER A 764 1.85 10.03 24.28
C SER A 764 2.30 8.80 23.47
N ALA A 765 3.48 8.26 23.76
CA ALA A 765 3.99 7.05 23.10
C ALA A 765 3.18 5.80 23.48
N LYS A 766 2.73 5.69 24.74
CA LYS A 766 1.79 4.66 25.18
C LYS A 766 0.50 4.73 24.38
N MET A 767 -0.08 5.93 24.22
CA MET A 767 -1.33 6.09 23.50
C MET A 767 -1.20 5.77 22.01
N ILE A 768 -0.13 6.22 21.33
CA ILE A 768 0.16 5.83 19.94
C ILE A 768 0.33 4.31 19.81
N LEU A 769 1.12 3.69 20.69
CA LEU A 769 1.38 2.25 20.60
C LEU A 769 0.10 1.43 20.82
N LYS A 770 -0.80 1.88 21.71
CA LYS A 770 -2.13 1.30 21.89
C LYS A 770 -3.03 1.55 20.67
N GLN A 771 -2.97 2.74 20.05
CA GLN A 771 -3.73 3.07 18.85
C GLN A 771 -3.34 2.17 17.67
N ASN A 772 -2.05 2.01 17.40
CA ASN A 772 -1.57 1.20 16.28
C ASN A 772 -2.12 -0.24 16.38
N ILE A 773 -2.06 -0.85 17.57
CA ILE A 773 -2.64 -2.17 17.83
C ILE A 773 -4.17 -2.15 17.64
N HIS A 774 -4.88 -1.13 18.12
CA HIS A 774 -6.33 -1.02 17.93
C HIS A 774 -6.76 -0.85 16.47
N SER A 775 -6.07 0.00 15.69
CA SER A 775 -6.28 0.16 14.24
C SER A 775 -6.09 -1.16 13.49
N GLU A 776 -5.03 -1.91 13.79
CA GLU A 776 -4.84 -3.24 13.20
C GLU A 776 -6.06 -4.14 13.48
N PHE A 777 -6.55 -4.16 14.72
CA PHE A 777 -7.69 -4.98 15.13
C PHE A 777 -9.07 -4.51 14.64
N GLU A 778 -9.20 -3.37 13.95
CA GLU A 778 -10.42 -3.01 13.22
C GLU A 778 -10.70 -4.04 12.13
N MET A 779 -9.69 -4.31 11.28
CA MET A 779 -9.78 -5.26 10.16
C MET A 779 -9.96 -6.71 10.65
N PRO A 780 -10.94 -7.47 10.12
CA PRO A 780 -11.07 -8.92 10.34
C PRO A 780 -9.85 -9.76 9.90
N TYR A 781 -9.03 -9.26 8.97
CA TYR A 781 -7.76 -9.87 8.56
C TYR A 781 -6.71 -9.93 9.69
N SER A 782 -6.50 -8.84 10.42
CA SER A 782 -5.49 -8.78 11.51
C SER A 782 -5.87 -9.66 12.71
N LYS A 783 -7.18 -9.91 12.90
CA LYS A 783 -7.72 -10.92 13.83
C LYS A 783 -7.27 -12.35 13.49
N VAL A 784 -6.60 -12.54 12.35
CA VAL A 784 -6.01 -13.80 11.88
C VAL A 784 -4.48 -13.76 11.90
N GLU A 785 -3.87 -12.72 11.32
CA GLU A 785 -2.39 -12.59 11.27
C GLU A 785 -1.76 -12.49 12.67
N LEU A 786 -2.25 -11.60 13.53
CA LEU A 786 -1.59 -11.32 14.81
C LEU A 786 -1.60 -12.53 15.77
N PRO A 787 -2.71 -13.30 15.90
CA PRO A 787 -2.67 -14.58 16.61
C PRO A 787 -1.77 -15.63 15.93
N ALA A 788 -1.70 -15.69 14.59
CA ALA A 788 -0.85 -16.65 13.87
C ALA A 788 0.65 -16.36 14.05
N MET A 789 1.03 -15.08 14.09
CA MET A 789 2.38 -14.63 14.46
C MET A 789 2.70 -14.95 15.92
N SER A 790 1.73 -14.77 16.83
CA SER A 790 1.91 -14.91 18.28
C SER A 790 1.81 -16.35 18.81
N ALA A 791 1.12 -17.26 18.12
CA ALA A 791 0.79 -18.61 18.61
C ALA A 791 2.00 -19.48 19.03
N GLU A 792 3.19 -19.17 18.52
CA GLU A 792 4.44 -19.90 18.78
C GLU A 792 5.50 -19.03 19.48
N GLN A 793 5.15 -17.81 19.87
CA GLN A 793 6.01 -16.93 20.67
C GLN A 793 5.82 -17.20 22.16
N PRO A 794 6.72 -16.71 23.04
CA PRO A 794 6.42 -16.60 24.47
C PRO A 794 5.03 -16.00 24.69
N TYR A 795 4.29 -16.53 25.67
CA TYR A 795 2.90 -16.19 26.01
C TYR A 795 1.82 -16.61 24.97
N GLY A 796 2.19 -17.13 23.80
CA GLY A 796 1.24 -17.62 22.78
C GLY A 796 0.30 -16.52 22.28
N ILE A 797 -0.96 -16.85 21.94
CA ILE A 797 -1.93 -15.83 21.50
C ILE A 797 -2.22 -14.75 22.56
N LYS A 798 -2.04 -15.05 23.85
CA LYS A 798 -2.17 -14.07 24.94
C LYS A 798 -1.01 -13.07 25.02
N ARG A 799 0.05 -13.24 24.22
CA ARG A 799 1.13 -12.27 24.04
C ARG A 799 0.61 -10.87 23.72
N ILE A 800 -0.45 -10.76 22.93
CA ILE A 800 -1.04 -9.48 22.52
C ILE A 800 -1.70 -8.78 23.71
N ASP A 801 -2.57 -9.48 24.44
CA ASP A 801 -3.19 -8.98 25.66
C ASP A 801 -2.14 -8.61 26.72
N GLU A 802 -1.12 -9.44 26.94
CA GLU A 802 -0.03 -9.17 27.90
C GLU A 802 0.84 -7.98 27.46
N TYR A 803 1.11 -7.83 26.16
CA TYR A 803 1.83 -6.68 25.59
C TYR A 803 1.05 -5.39 25.79
N TYR A 804 -0.23 -5.36 25.39
CA TYR A 804 -1.12 -4.22 25.57
C TYR A 804 -1.24 -3.83 27.05
N ASN A 805 -1.46 -4.80 27.94
CA ASN A 805 -1.50 -4.60 29.39
C ASN A 805 -0.13 -4.27 30.00
N MET A 806 0.98 -4.36 29.26
CA MET A 806 2.32 -3.98 29.72
C MET A 806 2.65 -2.53 29.36
N ILE A 807 2.07 -1.98 28.28
CA ILE A 807 2.22 -0.56 27.90
C ILE A 807 1.88 0.35 29.10
N ASP A 808 0.74 0.10 29.75
CA ASP A 808 0.27 0.87 30.91
C ASP A 808 1.12 0.67 32.18
N LYS A 809 1.99 -0.35 32.21
CA LYS A 809 2.88 -0.68 33.34
C LYS A 809 4.30 -0.11 33.20
N ILE A 810 4.64 0.51 32.06
CA ILE A 810 5.96 1.17 31.88
C ILE A 810 5.93 2.55 32.55
N THR A 811 7.07 2.90 33.16
CA THR A 811 7.37 4.15 33.88
C THR A 811 8.81 4.54 33.60
#